data_AF-A0A835ZKP8-F1
#
_entry.id   AF-A0A835ZKP8-F1
#
_cell.length_a   1.000
_cell.length_b   1.000
_cell.length_c   1.000
_cell.angle_alpha   90.00
_cell.angle_beta   90.00
_cell.angle_gamma   90.00
#
_symmetry.space_group_name_H-M   'P 1'
#
loop_
_entity.id
_entity.type
_entity.pdbx_description
1 polymer ?
#
loop_
_entity_poly.entity_id
_entity_poly.type
_entity_poly.pdbx_seq_one_letter_code
_entity_poly.pdbx_strand_id
1 'polypeptide(L)'
;MAPRGPVSAFLGIPFAEPPVGPRRFLPPEPKRPWPGVLNATAFQSVCYQYVDTLYPGFEGTEMWNPNRELSEDCLYLNVWTPYPRPSSPTPVLVWIYGGGFYSGASSLDVYDGRFLTQAEGTVLVSMNYRVGAFGFLALPGSREAPGNVGLLDQRLALQWVQENVAAFGGDPASVTLFGESAGAASVGMHLLSPPSRGLFHRAVLQSGAPNGPWATVGVGEARRRATLLARLVGCPPGGAGGNDTELVACLRARPAQDLVDHEWRVLPQESVFRFSFVPVVDGDFLSDTPEALINAGDFHGLQVLVGVVKDEGSYFLVYGAPGFSKDNESLISRAQFLAGVRVGVPQASDLAAEAVVLHYTDWLHPEDPARLREALSDVVGDHNVVCPVAQLAGRLAAQGARVYAYIFEHRASTLSWPLWMGVPHGYEIEFIFGLPLEPSLNYTIEERTFAQRLMRYWANFARTGDPNDPRDPKAPQWPPYTAGAQQYVSLNLRPLETRGGGELEPGVRAALPGGRTCLARKPPLPPTALELLKDVHLGLALPGRGPTRLAVVSGHYLYYHYGCDGVDDRGWGCGYRTLQTLFSWPEGRPAGVPELGAMQAALEDMGDKPPGFRGSQSWIGCVEASLCLDHFGGPQGRLRHVTRGAGLQEELERLYSHFAGGGGPVMVGGDADAQSKALLGVCLGPGTEAYVLVLDPHCWGAPKNPSELQAAGWVGWQEVSTAFDPHSFYNLCMTSCNSEEQTCALD
;
A
#
# COMPACT_ATOMS: atom_id res chain seq x y z
N MET A 1 37.60 -15.63 -1.17
CA MET A 1 38.58 -14.51 -1.19
C MET A 1 37.84 -13.28 -1.70
N ALA A 2 37.96 -12.13 -1.02
CA ALA A 2 37.43 -10.88 -1.54
C ALA A 2 38.10 -10.60 -2.90
N PRO A 3 37.33 -10.28 -3.94
CA PRO A 3 37.92 -10.06 -5.25
C PRO A 3 38.82 -8.80 -5.18
N ARG A 4 40.11 -9.01 -5.47
CA ARG A 4 41.17 -8.00 -5.38
C ARG A 4 41.50 -7.57 -6.81
N GLY A 5 41.12 -6.35 -7.19
CA GLY A 5 41.47 -5.80 -8.49
C GLY A 5 41.05 -4.34 -8.63
N PRO A 6 41.74 -3.56 -9.48
CA PRO A 6 41.38 -2.19 -9.78
C PRO A 6 40.05 -2.08 -10.55
N VAL A 7 39.40 -0.93 -10.42
CA VAL A 7 38.21 -0.49 -11.19
C VAL A 7 38.52 0.90 -11.75
N SER A 8 38.03 1.21 -12.95
CA SER A 8 38.01 2.59 -13.44
C SER A 8 36.71 3.26 -13.04
N ALA A 9 36.82 4.43 -12.43
CA ALA A 9 35.68 5.25 -12.04
C ALA A 9 35.75 6.61 -12.76
N PHE A 10 34.63 7.03 -13.32
CA PHE A 10 34.43 8.34 -13.94
C PHE A 10 33.29 9.01 -13.18
N LEU A 11 33.64 9.85 -12.22
CA LEU A 11 32.71 10.44 -11.26
C LEU A 11 32.44 11.89 -11.66
N GLY A 12 31.17 12.30 -11.69
CA GLY A 12 30.81 13.70 -11.97
C GLY A 12 30.76 14.08 -13.45
N ILE A 13 30.25 13.20 -14.32
CA ILE A 13 30.05 13.51 -15.75
C ILE A 13 28.76 14.32 -15.92
N PRO A 14 28.80 15.55 -16.47
CA PRO A 14 27.60 16.35 -16.71
C PRO A 14 26.79 15.75 -17.86
N PHE A 15 25.52 15.42 -17.61
CA PHE A 15 24.61 14.93 -18.65
C PHE A 15 23.57 15.96 -19.09
N ALA A 16 23.36 17.00 -18.28
CA ALA A 16 22.44 18.10 -18.56
C ALA A 16 23.12 19.48 -18.34
N GLU A 17 22.56 20.53 -18.94
CA GLU A 17 22.86 21.89 -18.49
C GLU A 17 22.38 22.12 -17.04
N PRO A 18 23.11 22.90 -16.23
CA PRO A 18 22.71 23.18 -14.86
C PRO A 18 21.30 23.78 -14.79
N PRO A 19 20.35 23.17 -14.04
CA PRO A 19 18.96 23.63 -13.97
C PRO A 19 18.77 24.83 -13.01
N VAL A 20 19.69 25.79 -13.07
CA VAL A 20 19.76 26.96 -12.17
C VAL A 20 19.02 28.17 -12.71
N GLY A 21 18.61 29.08 -11.81
CA GLY A 21 18.00 30.37 -12.16
C GLY A 21 16.74 30.22 -13.02
N PRO A 22 16.70 30.71 -14.27
CA PRO A 22 15.53 30.60 -15.12
C PRO A 22 15.17 29.15 -15.50
N ARG A 23 16.10 28.19 -15.29
CA ARG A 23 15.93 26.77 -15.60
C ARG A 23 15.35 25.97 -14.43
N ARG A 24 15.23 26.56 -13.24
CA ARG A 24 14.59 25.90 -12.10
C ARG A 24 13.14 25.56 -12.45
N PHE A 25 12.73 24.32 -12.11
CA PHE A 25 11.45 23.68 -12.44
C PHE A 25 11.22 23.32 -13.92
N LEU A 26 12.15 23.63 -14.84
CA LEU A 26 12.02 23.26 -16.24
C LEU A 26 12.57 21.85 -16.51
N PRO A 27 12.07 21.17 -17.57
CA PRO A 27 12.71 19.97 -18.10
C PRO A 27 14.22 20.18 -18.34
N PRO A 28 15.06 19.16 -18.12
CA PRO A 28 16.49 19.29 -18.34
C PRO A 28 16.81 19.46 -19.82
N GLU A 29 17.85 20.23 -20.12
CA GLU A 29 18.43 20.33 -21.47
C GLU A 29 19.71 19.48 -21.53
N PRO A 30 19.96 18.74 -22.62
CA PRO A 30 21.21 17.99 -22.80
C PRO A 30 22.44 18.89 -22.63
N LYS A 31 23.49 18.38 -21.98
CA LYS A 31 24.72 19.13 -21.77
C LYS A 31 25.36 19.50 -23.11
N ARG A 32 25.75 20.77 -23.28
CA ARG A 32 26.49 21.20 -24.47
C ARG A 32 27.90 20.57 -24.49
N PRO A 33 28.42 20.24 -25.68
CA PRO A 33 29.80 19.80 -25.81
C PRO A 33 30.77 20.83 -25.23
N TRP A 34 31.85 20.35 -24.60
CA TRP A 34 32.91 21.18 -24.04
C TRP A 34 34.24 20.92 -24.77
N PRO A 35 35.13 21.92 -24.87
CA PRO A 35 36.49 21.72 -25.35
C PRO A 35 37.38 21.10 -24.26
N GLY A 36 38.43 20.38 -24.67
CA GLY A 36 39.42 19.82 -23.76
C GLY A 36 38.94 18.55 -23.04
N VAL A 37 39.61 18.21 -21.93
CA VAL A 37 39.34 17.00 -21.13
C VAL A 37 38.71 17.39 -19.80
N LEU A 38 37.52 16.88 -19.54
CA LEU A 38 36.85 17.04 -18.25
C LEU A 38 37.53 16.15 -17.19
N ASN A 39 37.78 16.70 -16.01
CA ASN A 39 38.28 15.94 -14.87
C ASN A 39 37.13 15.24 -14.13
N ALA A 40 36.86 13.98 -14.46
CA ALA A 40 35.80 13.16 -13.85
C ALA A 40 36.33 12.22 -12.75
N THR A 41 37.05 12.76 -11.76
CA THR A 41 37.73 11.98 -10.70
C THR A 41 37.10 12.11 -9.32
N ALA A 42 36.03 12.90 -9.17
CA ALA A 42 35.35 13.11 -7.90
C ALA A 42 33.83 13.25 -8.12
N PHE A 43 33.05 12.80 -7.13
CA PHE A 43 31.61 13.06 -7.09
C PHE A 43 31.33 14.57 -7.09
N GLN A 44 30.26 14.95 -7.78
CA GLN A 44 29.77 16.33 -7.83
C GLN A 44 28.75 16.59 -6.71
N SER A 45 28.27 17.83 -6.65
CA SER A 45 27.31 18.30 -5.65
C SER A 45 26.05 17.44 -5.60
N VAL A 46 25.51 17.28 -4.38
CA VAL A 46 24.19 16.69 -4.16
C VAL A 46 23.13 17.69 -4.60
N CYS A 47 22.04 17.22 -5.21
CA CYS A 47 20.91 18.08 -5.54
C CYS A 47 20.33 18.71 -4.28
N TYR A 48 20.02 20.00 -4.34
CA TYR A 48 19.47 20.74 -3.21
C TYR A 48 18.24 20.04 -2.61
N GLN A 49 18.29 19.78 -1.30
CA GLN A 49 17.31 18.93 -0.61
C GLN A 49 17.26 19.23 0.89
N TYR A 50 16.26 18.67 1.57
CA TYR A 50 16.19 18.63 3.02
C TYR A 50 17.30 17.74 3.60
N VAL A 51 17.87 18.12 4.74
CA VAL A 51 18.84 17.35 5.51
C VAL A 51 18.16 16.87 6.78
N ASP A 52 18.24 15.57 7.05
CA ASP A 52 17.64 14.97 8.24
C ASP A 52 18.33 15.45 9.51
N THR A 53 17.52 15.92 10.46
CA THR A 53 17.98 16.43 11.76
C THR A 53 17.31 15.74 12.94
N LEU A 54 16.57 14.64 12.73
CA LEU A 54 15.85 13.96 13.80
C LEU A 54 16.81 13.38 14.84
N TYR A 55 17.90 12.79 14.37
CA TYR A 55 18.94 12.20 15.22
C TYR A 55 20.34 12.65 14.77
N PRO A 56 20.77 13.89 15.10
CA PRO A 56 22.04 14.43 14.64
C PRO A 56 23.25 13.59 15.09
N GLY A 57 24.12 13.25 14.14
CA GLY A 57 25.32 12.43 14.39
C GLY A 57 25.06 10.94 14.57
N PHE A 58 23.82 10.47 14.40
CA PHE A 58 23.50 9.05 14.42
C PHE A 58 23.71 8.42 13.04
N GLU A 59 24.58 7.41 12.97
CA GLU A 59 24.95 6.75 11.70
C GLU A 59 23.74 6.30 10.87
N GLY A 60 22.70 5.74 11.50
CA GLY A 60 21.52 5.21 10.81
C GLY A 60 20.66 6.26 10.10
N THR A 61 20.82 7.55 10.43
CA THR A 61 20.21 8.68 9.69
C THR A 61 21.25 9.39 8.82
N GLU A 62 22.44 9.64 9.35
CA GLU A 62 23.50 10.38 8.64
C GLU A 62 24.03 9.66 7.40
N MET A 63 23.95 8.31 7.35
CA MET A 63 24.33 7.54 6.15
C MET A 63 23.47 7.88 4.92
N TRP A 64 22.27 8.44 5.13
CA TRP A 64 21.35 8.87 4.08
C TRP A 64 21.43 10.37 3.80
N ASN A 65 22.11 11.14 4.66
CA ASN A 65 22.27 12.58 4.50
C ASN A 65 23.28 12.92 3.39
N PRO A 66 23.17 14.11 2.77
CA PRO A 66 24.11 14.57 1.75
C PRO A 66 25.57 14.55 2.24
N ASN A 67 26.42 13.78 1.56
CA ASN A 67 27.87 13.70 1.85
C ASN A 67 28.73 14.61 0.93
N ARG A 68 28.10 15.46 0.12
CA ARG A 68 28.72 16.52 -0.69
C ARG A 68 27.91 17.81 -0.54
N GLU A 69 28.47 18.92 -1.02
CA GLU A 69 27.80 20.23 -0.98
C GLU A 69 26.45 20.20 -1.74
N LEU A 70 25.45 20.89 -1.19
CA LEU A 70 24.15 21.07 -1.83
C LEU A 70 24.22 22.13 -2.93
N SER A 71 23.77 21.79 -4.13
CA SER A 71 23.69 22.71 -5.27
C SER A 71 22.49 22.38 -6.15
N GLU A 72 21.95 23.39 -6.82
CA GLU A 72 21.02 23.17 -7.94
C GLU A 72 21.74 22.74 -9.22
N ASP A 73 23.03 23.07 -9.36
CA ASP A 73 23.91 22.47 -10.36
C ASP A 73 24.35 21.08 -9.88
N CYS A 74 23.49 20.09 -10.12
CA CYS A 74 23.66 18.75 -9.59
C CYS A 74 23.43 17.63 -10.63
N LEU A 75 23.14 17.95 -11.89
CA LEU A 75 22.80 16.97 -12.93
C LEU A 75 24.04 16.30 -13.54
N TYR A 76 24.65 15.46 -12.72
CA TYR A 76 25.82 14.65 -13.03
C TYR A 76 25.52 13.16 -12.85
N LEU A 77 26.28 12.33 -13.58
CA LEU A 77 26.26 10.88 -13.44
C LEU A 77 27.66 10.32 -13.24
N ASN A 78 27.73 9.08 -12.79
CA ASN A 78 28.95 8.37 -12.45
C ASN A 78 28.98 7.04 -13.19
N VAL A 79 30.16 6.61 -13.65
CA VAL A 79 30.36 5.32 -14.32
C VAL A 79 31.51 4.56 -13.67
N TRP A 80 31.25 3.33 -13.25
CA TRP A 80 32.27 2.35 -12.86
C TRP A 80 32.36 1.27 -13.94
N THR A 81 33.59 0.95 -14.34
CA THR A 81 33.86 -0.12 -15.30
C THR A 81 35.06 -0.96 -14.83
N PRO A 82 35.10 -2.28 -15.11
CA PRO A 82 36.25 -3.10 -14.80
C PRO A 82 37.56 -2.52 -15.35
N TYR A 83 38.67 -2.75 -14.65
CA TYR A 83 40.01 -2.42 -15.15
C TYR A 83 40.81 -3.71 -15.43
N PRO A 84 41.36 -3.88 -16.65
CA PRO A 84 41.19 -3.00 -17.81
C PRO A 84 39.75 -2.99 -18.33
N ARG A 85 39.39 -1.94 -19.07
CA ARG A 85 38.07 -1.77 -19.70
C ARG A 85 37.67 -3.04 -20.46
N PRO A 86 36.42 -3.52 -20.34
CA PRO A 86 35.96 -4.68 -21.10
C PRO A 86 36.20 -4.52 -22.61
N SER A 87 36.68 -5.59 -23.24
CA SER A 87 36.87 -5.65 -24.70
C SER A 87 35.61 -6.08 -25.46
N SER A 88 34.64 -6.65 -24.76
CA SER A 88 33.33 -7.05 -25.27
C SER A 88 32.21 -6.23 -24.60
N PRO A 89 31.09 -5.97 -25.30
CA PRO A 89 29.93 -5.32 -24.71
C PRO A 89 29.49 -6.01 -23.43
N THR A 90 29.45 -5.25 -22.33
CA THR A 90 29.20 -5.76 -20.98
C THR A 90 27.86 -5.23 -20.45
N PRO A 91 27.01 -6.06 -19.83
CA PRO A 91 25.73 -5.60 -19.29
C PRO A 91 25.89 -4.41 -18.33
N VAL A 92 24.95 -3.48 -18.44
CA VAL A 92 24.95 -2.21 -17.72
C VAL A 92 23.88 -2.24 -16.64
N LEU A 93 24.28 -2.01 -15.40
CA LEU A 93 23.40 -1.74 -14.27
C LEU A 93 23.29 -0.23 -14.08
N VAL A 94 22.07 0.29 -14.03
CA VAL A 94 21.82 1.73 -13.82
C VAL A 94 21.05 1.92 -12.52
N TRP A 95 21.72 2.50 -11.52
CA TRP A 95 21.19 2.79 -10.20
C TRP A 95 20.42 4.10 -10.17
N ILE A 96 19.20 4.06 -9.61
CA ILE A 96 18.39 5.23 -9.27
C ILE A 96 18.17 5.20 -7.77
N TYR A 97 18.68 6.22 -7.05
CA TYR A 97 18.54 6.27 -5.59
C TYR A 97 17.10 6.61 -5.14
N GLY A 98 16.75 6.14 -3.95
CA GLY A 98 15.53 6.49 -3.20
C GLY A 98 15.67 7.76 -2.35
N GLY A 99 14.78 7.94 -1.36
CA GLY A 99 14.72 9.16 -0.54
C GLY A 99 13.39 9.90 -0.66
N GLY A 100 12.28 9.17 -0.83
CA GLY A 100 10.92 9.73 -0.85
C GLY A 100 10.69 10.82 -1.89
N PHE A 101 11.50 10.87 -2.96
CA PHE A 101 11.59 11.96 -3.93
C PHE A 101 11.99 13.33 -3.37
N TYR A 102 12.30 13.47 -2.08
CA TYR A 102 12.71 14.74 -1.44
C TYR A 102 14.20 14.79 -1.10
N SER A 103 14.88 13.65 -1.06
CA SER A 103 16.30 13.51 -0.71
C SER A 103 16.99 12.42 -1.53
N GLY A 104 18.28 12.18 -1.24
CA GLY A 104 19.12 11.16 -1.84
C GLY A 104 20.21 11.72 -2.75
N ALA A 105 21.27 10.93 -2.94
CA ALA A 105 22.38 11.29 -3.81
C ALA A 105 23.08 10.03 -4.35
N SER A 106 23.60 10.09 -5.58
CA SER A 106 24.42 9.02 -6.15
C SER A 106 25.81 8.91 -5.52
N SER A 107 26.19 9.87 -4.68
CA SER A 107 27.50 9.96 -4.01
C SER A 107 27.56 9.27 -2.65
N LEU A 108 26.43 8.80 -2.11
CA LEU A 108 26.40 8.15 -0.80
C LEU A 108 27.26 6.87 -0.79
N ASP A 109 27.93 6.63 0.33
CA ASP A 109 28.93 5.55 0.43
C ASP A 109 28.31 4.16 0.26
N VAL A 110 27.05 3.98 0.68
CA VAL A 110 26.27 2.75 0.50
C VAL A 110 25.99 2.42 -0.96
N TYR A 111 26.13 3.39 -1.87
CA TYR A 111 25.96 3.21 -3.32
C TYR A 111 27.29 3.11 -4.08
N ASP A 112 28.41 2.83 -3.40
CA ASP A 112 29.71 2.69 -4.05
C ASP A 112 29.73 1.49 -5.02
N GLY A 113 29.63 1.79 -6.32
CA GLY A 113 29.55 0.78 -7.37
C GLY A 113 30.81 -0.04 -7.60
N ARG A 114 31.92 0.24 -6.90
CA ARG A 114 33.20 -0.43 -7.15
C ARG A 114 33.14 -1.93 -6.88
N PHE A 115 32.49 -2.38 -5.80
CA PHE A 115 32.55 -3.79 -5.41
C PHE A 115 31.71 -4.66 -6.34
N LEU A 116 30.50 -4.20 -6.68
CA LEU A 116 29.64 -4.89 -7.65
C LEU A 116 30.29 -4.95 -9.04
N THR A 117 30.86 -3.83 -9.51
CA THR A 117 31.60 -3.78 -10.78
C THR A 117 32.79 -4.74 -10.79
N GLN A 118 33.56 -4.77 -9.70
CA GLN A 118 34.78 -5.57 -9.61
C GLN A 118 34.48 -7.07 -9.47
N ALA A 119 33.50 -7.43 -8.63
CA ALA A 119 33.17 -8.82 -8.34
C ALA A 119 32.46 -9.50 -9.52
N GLU A 120 31.58 -8.76 -10.20
CA GLU A 120 30.70 -9.31 -11.23
C GLU A 120 31.05 -8.83 -12.65
N GLY A 121 32.04 -7.95 -12.81
CA GLY A 121 32.50 -7.53 -14.14
C GLY A 121 31.40 -6.87 -14.97
N THR A 122 30.51 -6.12 -14.35
CA THR A 122 29.44 -5.33 -15.01
C THR A 122 29.88 -3.87 -15.14
N VAL A 123 29.24 -3.10 -16.02
CA VAL A 123 29.35 -1.64 -15.99
C VAL A 123 28.24 -1.09 -15.10
N LEU A 124 28.58 -0.24 -14.14
CA LEU A 124 27.60 0.39 -13.25
C LEU A 124 27.53 1.88 -13.53
N VAL A 125 26.31 2.40 -13.67
CA VAL A 125 26.03 3.83 -13.81
C VAL A 125 25.10 4.27 -12.68
N SER A 126 25.33 5.43 -12.10
CA SER A 126 24.38 6.09 -11.20
C SER A 126 24.23 7.55 -11.58
N MET A 127 23.06 8.15 -11.41
CA MET A 127 22.84 9.57 -11.70
C MET A 127 22.24 10.33 -10.52
N ASN A 128 22.53 11.62 -10.45
CA ASN A 128 21.71 12.57 -9.71
C ASN A 128 20.51 13.00 -10.53
N TYR A 129 19.38 13.17 -9.85
CA TYR A 129 18.15 13.76 -10.38
C TYR A 129 17.59 14.75 -9.36
N ARG A 130 16.92 15.81 -9.83
CA ARG A 130 16.34 16.81 -8.92
C ARG A 130 15.26 16.18 -8.04
N VAL A 131 15.26 16.56 -6.76
CA VAL A 131 14.33 16.11 -5.72
C VAL A 131 13.56 17.29 -5.13
N GLY A 132 12.57 16.98 -4.29
CA GLY A 132 11.71 17.94 -3.60
C GLY A 132 11.01 18.89 -4.57
N ALA A 133 10.84 20.14 -4.16
CA ALA A 133 10.24 21.16 -5.01
C ALA A 133 10.98 21.35 -6.35
N PHE A 134 12.31 21.18 -6.39
CA PHE A 134 13.11 21.40 -7.60
C PHE A 134 12.85 20.36 -8.69
N GLY A 135 12.50 19.13 -8.29
CA GLY A 135 12.21 18.01 -9.19
C GLY A 135 10.74 17.82 -9.49
N PHE A 136 9.85 18.17 -8.55
CA PHE A 136 8.47 17.69 -8.56
C PHE A 136 7.41 18.76 -8.23
N LEU A 137 7.79 20.03 -8.02
CA LEU A 137 6.79 21.10 -7.97
C LEU A 137 6.08 21.20 -9.32
N ALA A 138 4.75 21.09 -9.28
CA ALA A 138 3.92 21.12 -10.47
C ALA A 138 2.78 22.13 -10.35
N LEU A 139 2.61 22.94 -11.40
CA LEU A 139 1.40 23.67 -11.69
C LEU A 139 0.84 23.10 -13.01
N PRO A 140 0.08 21.99 -12.97
CA PRO A 140 -0.38 21.31 -14.18
C PRO A 140 -1.05 22.28 -15.16
N GLY A 141 -0.61 22.26 -16.42
CA GLY A 141 -0.98 23.20 -17.46
C GLY A 141 -0.01 24.37 -17.68
N SER A 142 0.88 24.66 -16.73
CA SER A 142 1.97 25.65 -16.88
C SER A 142 3.16 25.04 -17.62
N ARG A 143 3.80 25.84 -18.48
CA ARG A 143 5.06 25.46 -19.16
C ARG A 143 6.29 25.71 -18.27
N GLU A 144 6.14 26.54 -17.25
CA GLU A 144 7.22 27.02 -16.39
C GLU A 144 7.51 26.09 -15.20
N ALA A 145 6.51 25.32 -14.77
CA ALA A 145 6.64 24.28 -13.76
C ALA A 145 5.67 23.11 -14.08
N PRO A 146 5.95 22.34 -15.16
CA PRO A 146 5.06 21.27 -15.62
C PRO A 146 4.94 20.09 -14.65
N GLY A 147 5.91 19.91 -13.74
CA GLY A 147 6.03 18.73 -12.90
C GLY A 147 6.91 17.64 -13.53
N ASN A 148 7.17 16.58 -12.78
CA ASN A 148 7.92 15.39 -13.22
C ASN A 148 9.34 15.64 -13.76
N VAL A 149 9.94 16.82 -13.55
CA VAL A 149 11.23 17.15 -14.15
C VAL A 149 12.39 16.33 -13.56
N GLY A 150 12.26 15.86 -12.31
CA GLY A 150 13.17 14.87 -11.73
C GLY A 150 13.17 13.53 -12.48
N LEU A 151 12.00 13.04 -12.93
CA LEU A 151 11.91 11.84 -13.79
C LEU A 151 12.48 12.11 -15.19
N LEU A 152 12.38 13.34 -15.68
CA LEU A 152 13.00 13.74 -16.95
C LEU A 152 14.53 13.82 -16.84
N ASP A 153 15.06 14.20 -15.68
CA ASP A 153 16.51 14.12 -15.40
C ASP A 153 16.99 12.67 -15.51
N GLN A 154 16.28 11.74 -14.87
CA GLN A 154 16.57 10.31 -14.96
C GLN A 154 16.48 9.83 -16.42
N ARG A 155 15.40 10.16 -17.15
CA ARG A 155 15.24 9.81 -18.58
C ARG A 155 16.40 10.33 -19.44
N LEU A 156 16.84 11.58 -19.22
CA LEU A 156 17.96 12.15 -19.97
C LEU A 156 19.28 11.44 -19.65
N ALA A 157 19.51 11.04 -18.39
CA ALA A 157 20.65 10.19 -18.04
C ALA A 157 20.57 8.81 -18.72
N LEU A 158 19.38 8.21 -18.86
CA LEU A 158 19.19 6.96 -19.61
C LEU A 158 19.48 7.14 -21.12
N GLN A 159 19.09 8.27 -21.70
CA GLN A 159 19.47 8.62 -23.08
C GLN A 159 20.98 8.77 -23.22
N TRP A 160 21.63 9.42 -22.25
CA TRP A 160 23.09 9.51 -22.20
C TRP A 160 23.74 8.13 -22.14
N VAL A 161 23.22 7.20 -21.33
CA VAL A 161 23.70 5.81 -21.28
C VAL A 161 23.60 5.14 -22.64
N GLN A 162 22.44 5.24 -23.31
CA GLN A 162 22.25 4.67 -24.65
C GLN A 162 23.27 5.19 -25.66
N GLU A 163 23.61 6.48 -25.61
CA GLU A 163 24.52 7.10 -26.57
C GLU A 163 26.00 6.91 -26.24
N ASN A 164 26.36 6.75 -24.96
CA ASN A 164 27.75 6.89 -24.50
C ASN A 164 28.33 5.66 -23.80
N VAL A 165 27.52 4.77 -23.23
CA VAL A 165 28.03 3.69 -22.35
C VAL A 165 28.96 2.71 -23.07
N ALA A 166 28.80 2.57 -24.40
CA ALA A 166 29.68 1.77 -25.25
C ALA A 166 31.16 2.22 -25.18
N ALA A 167 31.43 3.51 -24.99
CA ALA A 167 32.80 4.02 -24.83
C ALA A 167 33.48 3.53 -23.54
N PHE A 168 32.68 3.11 -22.55
CA PHE A 168 33.12 2.54 -21.29
C PHE A 168 33.16 1.01 -21.31
N GLY A 169 32.83 0.37 -22.44
CA GLY A 169 32.74 -1.08 -22.59
C GLY A 169 31.36 -1.66 -22.22
N GLY A 170 30.38 -0.81 -21.91
CA GLY A 170 29.02 -1.24 -21.63
C GLY A 170 28.22 -1.56 -22.89
N ASP A 171 27.20 -2.39 -22.74
CA ASP A 171 26.27 -2.76 -23.81
C ASP A 171 24.96 -1.95 -23.70
N PRO A 172 24.70 -0.98 -24.59
CA PRO A 172 23.45 -0.22 -24.58
C PRO A 172 22.22 -1.11 -24.87
N ALA A 173 22.40 -2.29 -25.46
CA ALA A 173 21.33 -3.27 -25.70
C ALA A 173 21.07 -4.21 -24.50
N SER A 174 21.81 -4.04 -23.39
CA SER A 174 21.61 -4.82 -22.15
C SER A 174 21.72 -3.93 -20.91
N VAL A 175 20.79 -2.97 -20.84
CA VAL A 175 20.65 -2.04 -19.72
C VAL A 175 19.59 -2.55 -18.74
N THR A 176 19.94 -2.69 -17.47
CA THR A 176 19.07 -3.07 -16.37
C THR A 176 18.95 -1.90 -15.40
N LEU A 177 17.74 -1.37 -15.21
CA LEU A 177 17.50 -0.37 -14.17
C LEU A 177 17.31 -1.09 -12.84
N PHE A 178 17.91 -0.55 -11.78
CA PHE A 178 17.63 -0.98 -10.42
C PHE A 178 17.58 0.22 -9.49
N GLY A 179 16.67 0.17 -8.53
CA GLY A 179 16.47 1.25 -7.56
C GLY A 179 15.78 0.73 -6.32
N GLU A 180 15.88 1.51 -5.26
CA GLU A 180 15.26 1.23 -3.97
C GLU A 180 14.32 2.36 -3.56
N SER A 181 13.23 2.06 -2.86
CA SER A 181 12.25 3.05 -2.38
C SER A 181 11.70 3.92 -3.53
N ALA A 182 11.83 5.25 -3.46
CA ALA A 182 11.48 6.18 -4.55
C ALA A 182 12.24 5.91 -5.86
N GLY A 183 13.45 5.33 -5.79
CA GLY A 183 14.20 4.85 -6.93
C GLY A 183 13.53 3.64 -7.58
N ALA A 184 13.01 2.70 -6.80
CA ALA A 184 12.22 1.57 -7.30
C ALA A 184 10.90 2.06 -7.93
N ALA A 185 10.21 3.01 -7.28
CA ALA A 185 9.03 3.67 -7.85
C ALA A 185 9.38 4.35 -9.19
N SER A 186 10.52 5.03 -9.29
CA SER A 186 11.02 5.64 -10.53
C SER A 186 11.27 4.60 -11.64
N VAL A 187 11.89 3.47 -11.31
CA VAL A 187 12.05 2.33 -12.24
C VAL A 187 10.70 1.86 -12.77
N GLY A 188 9.71 1.72 -11.87
CA GLY A 188 8.34 1.41 -12.23
C GLY A 188 7.71 2.44 -13.17
N MET A 189 7.88 3.73 -12.89
CA MET A 189 7.36 4.80 -13.76
C MET A 189 8.02 4.80 -15.14
N HIS A 190 9.31 4.47 -15.24
CA HIS A 190 9.99 4.30 -16.52
C HIS A 190 9.50 3.07 -17.30
N LEU A 191 9.06 2.00 -16.64
CA LEU A 191 8.38 0.87 -17.29
C LEU A 191 7.04 1.29 -17.90
N LEU A 192 6.30 2.14 -17.19
CA LEU A 192 4.95 2.59 -17.56
C LEU A 192 4.94 3.78 -18.54
N SER A 193 6.11 4.40 -18.79
CA SER A 193 6.24 5.56 -19.67
C SER A 193 6.85 5.18 -21.03
N PRO A 194 6.08 5.20 -22.14
CA PRO A 194 6.57 4.75 -23.44
C PRO A 194 7.88 5.39 -23.92
N PRO A 195 8.13 6.70 -23.74
CA PRO A 195 9.40 7.31 -24.16
C PRO A 195 10.62 6.83 -23.37
N SER A 196 10.42 6.29 -22.17
CA SER A 196 11.48 5.69 -21.36
C SER A 196 11.66 4.20 -21.64
N ARG A 197 10.59 3.49 -22.01
CA ARG A 197 10.60 2.02 -22.14
C ARG A 197 11.67 1.51 -23.10
N GLY A 198 11.95 2.23 -24.19
CA GLY A 198 12.98 1.84 -25.17
C GLY A 198 14.44 2.03 -24.73
N LEU A 199 14.70 2.63 -23.55
CA LEU A 199 16.05 2.98 -23.10
C LEU A 199 16.66 1.92 -22.18
N PHE A 200 15.91 0.87 -21.83
CA PHE A 200 16.35 -0.21 -20.95
C PHE A 200 15.58 -1.50 -21.21
N HIS A 201 16.08 -2.61 -20.64
CA HIS A 201 15.67 -3.96 -21.04
C HIS A 201 15.09 -4.76 -19.88
N ARG A 202 15.62 -4.56 -18.66
CA ARG A 202 15.20 -5.25 -17.43
C ARG A 202 15.08 -4.27 -16.27
N ALA A 203 14.31 -4.65 -15.26
CA ALA A 203 14.02 -3.80 -14.11
C ALA A 203 14.17 -4.56 -12.79
N VAL A 204 14.72 -3.89 -11.79
CA VAL A 204 14.76 -4.35 -10.41
C VAL A 204 14.13 -3.29 -9.51
N LEU A 205 13.15 -3.68 -8.71
CA LEU A 205 12.42 -2.78 -7.81
C LEU A 205 12.54 -3.29 -6.38
N GLN A 206 13.35 -2.60 -5.59
CA GLN A 206 13.62 -2.97 -4.20
C GLN A 206 12.78 -2.08 -3.28
N SER A 207 11.93 -2.68 -2.45
CA SER A 207 11.20 -1.98 -1.38
C SER A 207 10.40 -0.77 -1.89
N GLY A 208 9.84 -0.86 -3.09
CA GLY A 208 9.05 0.24 -3.67
C GLY A 208 8.41 -0.11 -5.02
N ALA A 209 7.31 0.56 -5.32
CA ALA A 209 6.52 0.36 -6.52
C ALA A 209 5.87 1.68 -6.98
N PRO A 210 5.58 1.86 -8.27
CA PRO A 210 5.00 3.11 -8.77
C PRO A 210 3.55 3.32 -8.30
N ASN A 211 2.84 2.23 -7.97
CA ASN A 211 1.48 2.19 -7.41
C ASN A 211 1.45 2.28 -5.86
N GLY A 212 2.54 2.74 -5.23
CA GLY A 212 2.52 3.04 -3.80
C GLY A 212 1.68 4.30 -3.51
N PRO A 213 0.93 4.36 -2.40
CA PRO A 213 0.03 5.49 -2.08
C PRO A 213 0.75 6.82 -1.77
N TRP A 214 2.08 6.81 -1.79
CA TRP A 214 2.97 7.95 -1.57
C TRP A 214 3.74 8.35 -2.84
N ALA A 215 3.77 7.48 -3.86
CA ALA A 215 4.67 7.62 -5.01
C ALA A 215 4.14 8.59 -6.07
N THR A 216 2.83 8.83 -6.10
CA THR A 216 2.23 9.80 -7.02
C THR A 216 1.21 10.70 -6.34
N VAL A 217 0.88 11.81 -7.01
CA VAL A 217 -0.16 12.74 -6.59
C VAL A 217 -1.02 13.18 -7.77
N GLY A 218 -2.31 13.43 -7.54
CA GLY A 218 -3.21 13.99 -8.55
C GLY A 218 -2.94 15.47 -8.84
N VAL A 219 -3.30 15.92 -10.04
CA VAL A 219 -3.05 17.30 -10.52
C VAL A 219 -3.56 18.40 -9.58
N GLY A 220 -4.73 18.20 -8.96
CA GLY A 220 -5.34 19.17 -8.06
C GLY A 220 -4.53 19.35 -6.78
N GLU A 221 -4.10 18.25 -6.17
CA GLU A 221 -3.31 18.27 -4.94
C GLU A 221 -1.88 18.78 -5.21
N ALA A 222 -1.27 18.43 -6.34
CA ALA A 222 0.01 18.99 -6.76
C ALA A 222 -0.04 20.53 -6.86
N ARG A 223 -1.06 21.06 -7.55
CA ARG A 223 -1.29 22.51 -7.66
C ARG A 223 -1.52 23.16 -6.30
N ARG A 224 -2.29 22.51 -5.41
CA ARG A 224 -2.54 23.01 -4.05
C ARG A 224 -1.23 23.16 -3.27
N ARG A 225 -0.39 22.12 -3.28
CA ARG A 225 0.92 22.12 -2.59
C ARG A 225 1.88 23.16 -3.15
N ALA A 226 1.99 23.26 -4.48
CA ALA A 226 2.83 24.25 -5.15
C ALA A 226 2.40 25.69 -4.81
N THR A 227 1.09 25.96 -4.86
CA THR A 227 0.54 27.28 -4.53
C THR A 227 0.72 27.61 -3.04
N LEU A 228 0.56 26.62 -2.15
CA LEU A 228 0.77 26.81 -0.72
C LEU A 228 2.24 27.09 -0.40
N LEU A 229 3.18 26.34 -0.98
CA LEU A 229 4.61 26.62 -0.84
C LEU A 229 4.92 28.04 -1.30
N ALA A 230 4.43 28.44 -2.47
CA ALA A 230 4.60 29.79 -2.99
C ALA A 230 4.12 30.85 -1.99
N ARG A 231 2.94 30.68 -1.39
CA ARG A 231 2.42 31.58 -0.36
C ARG A 231 3.32 31.64 0.88
N LEU A 232 3.80 30.48 1.36
CA LEU A 232 4.66 30.39 2.54
C LEU A 232 6.00 31.14 2.33
N VAL A 233 6.52 31.14 1.12
CA VAL A 233 7.72 31.92 0.76
C VAL A 233 7.40 33.32 0.23
N GLY A 234 6.16 33.81 0.39
CA GLY A 234 5.77 35.17 -0.01
C GLY A 234 5.69 35.41 -1.51
N CYS A 235 5.19 34.43 -2.27
CA CYS A 235 4.95 34.49 -3.71
C CYS A 235 3.46 34.29 -4.07
N PRO A 236 2.86 35.15 -4.90
CA PRO A 236 3.40 36.43 -5.40
C PRO A 236 3.44 37.52 -4.29
N PRO A 237 4.23 38.60 -4.46
CA PRO A 237 4.26 39.71 -3.51
C PRO A 237 2.87 40.36 -3.38
N GLY A 238 2.37 40.52 -2.14
CA GLY A 238 1.10 41.22 -1.88
C GLY A 238 -0.16 40.36 -1.73
N GLY A 239 -0.07 39.02 -1.84
CA GLY A 239 -1.20 38.11 -1.64
C GLY A 239 -1.89 37.65 -2.94
N ALA A 240 -2.79 36.67 -2.83
CA ALA A 240 -3.30 35.84 -3.93
C ALA A 240 -3.86 36.61 -5.13
N GLY A 241 -3.43 36.28 -6.36
CA GLY A 241 -3.97 36.87 -7.59
C GLY A 241 -3.08 36.91 -8.84
N GLY A 242 -2.06 36.04 -8.99
CA GLY A 242 -1.18 36.02 -10.17
C GLY A 242 -1.43 34.82 -11.09
N ASN A 243 -1.09 34.97 -12.38
CA ASN A 243 -1.01 33.84 -13.34
C ASN A 243 0.19 32.94 -12.99
N ASP A 244 0.15 31.65 -13.36
CA ASP A 244 1.18 30.65 -13.01
C ASP A 244 2.60 31.11 -13.39
N THR A 245 2.76 31.80 -14.53
CA THR A 245 4.05 32.37 -14.97
C THR A 245 4.65 33.35 -13.95
N GLU A 246 3.85 34.23 -13.34
CA GLU A 246 4.32 35.19 -12.33
C GLU A 246 4.67 34.51 -11.01
N LEU A 247 3.85 33.52 -10.62
CA LEU A 247 4.07 32.73 -9.43
C LEU A 247 5.40 31.95 -9.53
N VAL A 248 5.64 31.28 -10.66
CA VAL A 248 6.91 30.57 -10.91
C VAL A 248 8.08 31.54 -11.01
N ALA A 249 7.93 32.69 -11.66
CA ALA A 249 8.99 33.70 -11.72
C ALA A 249 9.41 34.17 -10.32
N CYS A 250 8.45 34.37 -9.40
CA CYS A 250 8.73 34.68 -8.01
C CYS A 250 9.45 33.52 -7.29
N LEU A 251 8.98 32.28 -7.46
CA LEU A 251 9.62 31.09 -6.87
C LEU A 251 11.06 30.90 -7.34
N ARG A 252 11.36 31.16 -8.62
CA ARG A 252 12.72 31.08 -9.18
C ARG A 252 13.68 32.11 -8.57
N ALA A 253 13.15 33.24 -8.08
CA ALA A 253 13.95 34.27 -7.44
C ALA A 253 14.28 33.96 -5.96
N ARG A 254 13.64 32.95 -5.36
CA ARG A 254 13.90 32.55 -3.97
C ARG A 254 15.22 31.78 -3.85
N PRO A 255 16.00 31.96 -2.77
CA PRO A 255 17.04 31.01 -2.39
C PRO A 255 16.50 29.58 -2.36
N ALA A 256 17.33 28.61 -2.72
CA ALA A 256 16.92 27.20 -2.71
C ALA A 256 16.50 26.76 -1.29
N GLN A 257 17.23 27.19 -0.27
CA GLN A 257 16.92 26.88 1.13
C GLN A 257 15.52 27.35 1.56
N ASP A 258 15.05 28.53 1.11
CA ASP A 258 13.72 29.04 1.46
C ASP A 258 12.60 28.06 1.05
N LEU A 259 12.77 27.36 -0.08
CA LEU A 259 11.80 26.37 -0.56
C LEU A 259 11.84 25.10 0.29
N VAL A 260 13.04 24.62 0.63
CA VAL A 260 13.25 23.43 1.46
C VAL A 260 12.69 23.64 2.88
N ASP A 261 12.93 24.80 3.49
CA ASP A 261 12.49 25.13 4.86
C ASP A 261 10.96 25.06 5.04
N HIS A 262 10.20 25.18 3.96
CA HIS A 262 8.74 25.18 3.95
C HIS A 262 8.13 23.94 3.29
N GLU A 263 8.96 23.02 2.76
CA GLU A 263 8.52 21.88 1.97
C GLU A 263 7.54 20.98 2.74
N TRP A 264 7.87 20.59 3.97
CA TRP A 264 7.03 19.69 4.77
C TRP A 264 5.70 20.30 5.23
N ARG A 265 5.56 21.63 5.21
CA ARG A 265 4.36 22.34 5.69
C ARG A 265 3.19 22.29 4.71
N VAL A 266 3.41 21.77 3.49
CA VAL A 266 2.35 21.73 2.47
C VAL A 266 1.55 20.43 2.47
N LEU A 267 1.99 19.41 3.22
CA LEU A 267 1.20 18.19 3.40
C LEU A 267 -0.15 18.52 4.05
N PRO A 268 -1.23 17.81 3.67
CA PRO A 268 -2.58 18.13 4.15
C PRO A 268 -2.78 17.81 5.64
N GLN A 269 -1.96 16.92 6.19
CA GLN A 269 -2.05 16.46 7.58
C GLN A 269 -0.72 15.85 8.04
N GLU A 270 -0.57 15.73 9.36
CA GLU A 270 0.52 14.96 9.97
C GLU A 270 0.44 13.50 9.52
N SER A 271 1.57 12.98 9.04
CA SER A 271 1.65 11.64 8.46
C SER A 271 3.09 11.14 8.44
N VAL A 272 3.25 9.83 8.38
CA VAL A 272 4.53 9.18 8.04
C VAL A 272 4.44 8.59 6.63
N PHE A 273 5.60 8.41 5.97
CA PHE A 273 5.67 7.86 4.61
C PHE A 273 4.84 8.65 3.59
N ARG A 274 4.74 9.97 3.75
CA ARG A 274 4.12 10.89 2.78
C ARG A 274 5.08 12.04 2.51
N PHE A 275 5.18 12.43 1.25
CA PHE A 275 6.15 13.41 0.79
C PHE A 275 5.46 14.52 0.00
N SER A 276 5.95 15.75 0.13
CA SER A 276 5.30 16.95 -0.38
C SER A 276 5.29 17.03 -1.89
N PHE A 277 6.44 16.85 -2.53
CA PHE A 277 6.59 16.96 -3.98
C PHE A 277 7.09 15.63 -4.53
N VAL A 278 6.17 14.91 -5.17
CA VAL A 278 6.36 13.60 -5.78
C VAL A 278 5.84 13.64 -7.22
N PRO A 279 6.11 12.62 -8.05
CA PRO A 279 5.56 12.55 -9.40
C PRO A 279 4.05 12.82 -9.48
N VAL A 280 3.64 13.60 -10.48
CA VAL A 280 2.25 13.96 -10.73
C VAL A 280 1.71 13.12 -11.89
N VAL A 281 0.46 12.63 -11.78
CA VAL A 281 -0.24 11.99 -12.89
C VAL A 281 -0.82 13.09 -13.78
N ASP A 282 -0.08 13.46 -14.83
CA ASP A 282 -0.33 14.65 -15.66
C ASP A 282 -0.88 14.35 -17.07
N GLY A 283 -0.94 13.07 -17.47
CA GLY A 283 -1.32 12.67 -18.82
C GLY A 283 -0.17 12.75 -19.84
N ASP A 284 1.05 13.09 -19.42
CA ASP A 284 2.24 13.21 -20.28
C ASP A 284 3.26 12.12 -19.94
N PHE A 285 4.07 12.29 -18.88
CA PHE A 285 5.03 11.25 -18.49
C PHE A 285 4.29 9.97 -18.09
N LEU A 286 3.24 10.12 -17.29
CA LEU A 286 2.28 9.09 -16.94
C LEU A 286 0.94 9.45 -17.57
N SER A 287 0.53 8.67 -18.57
CA SER A 287 -0.73 8.91 -19.30
C SER A 287 -1.98 8.65 -18.46
N ASP A 288 -1.87 7.86 -17.40
CA ASP A 288 -2.92 7.55 -16.41
C ASP A 288 -2.24 7.17 -15.07
N THR A 289 -3.03 6.82 -14.05
CA THR A 289 -2.48 6.36 -12.78
C THR A 289 -1.62 5.10 -12.97
N PRO A 290 -0.57 4.91 -12.15
CA PRO A 290 0.24 3.70 -12.21
C PRO A 290 -0.60 2.41 -12.11
N GLU A 291 -1.62 2.38 -11.26
CA GLU A 291 -2.54 1.24 -11.12
C GLU A 291 -3.24 0.93 -12.45
N ALA A 292 -3.78 1.94 -13.13
CA ALA A 292 -4.45 1.78 -14.42
C ALA A 292 -3.47 1.30 -15.50
N LEU A 293 -2.28 1.89 -15.57
CA LEU A 293 -1.24 1.54 -16.54
C LEU A 293 -0.71 0.11 -16.33
N ILE A 294 -0.51 -0.30 -15.09
CA ILE A 294 -0.18 -1.69 -14.75
C ILE A 294 -1.33 -2.60 -15.17
N ASN A 295 -2.59 -2.24 -14.86
CA ASN A 295 -3.74 -3.09 -15.14
C ASN A 295 -4.05 -3.27 -16.63
N ALA A 296 -3.70 -2.29 -17.47
CA ALA A 296 -3.95 -2.31 -18.91
C ALA A 296 -2.72 -2.72 -19.75
N GLY A 297 -1.52 -2.76 -19.15
CA GLY A 297 -0.27 -2.99 -19.84
C GLY A 297 -0.12 -4.40 -20.41
N ASP A 298 0.64 -4.49 -21.52
CA ASP A 298 1.20 -5.73 -22.03
C ASP A 298 2.68 -5.79 -21.66
N PHE A 299 3.06 -6.78 -20.86
CA PHE A 299 4.41 -6.92 -20.33
C PHE A 299 5.12 -8.18 -20.84
N HIS A 300 4.65 -8.78 -21.94
CA HIS A 300 5.36 -9.88 -22.58
C HIS A 300 6.81 -9.48 -22.93
N GLY A 301 7.75 -10.38 -22.63
CA GLY A 301 9.17 -10.15 -22.89
C GLY A 301 9.88 -9.26 -21.88
N LEU A 302 9.18 -8.76 -20.84
CA LEU A 302 9.81 -8.09 -19.70
C LEU A 302 10.29 -9.11 -18.67
N GLN A 303 11.46 -8.86 -18.06
CA GLN A 303 11.91 -9.55 -16.86
C GLN A 303 12.01 -8.53 -15.72
N VAL A 304 11.48 -8.89 -14.55
CA VAL A 304 11.51 -8.03 -13.36
C VAL A 304 11.96 -8.82 -12.14
N LEU A 305 12.86 -8.24 -11.35
CA LEU A 305 13.20 -8.71 -10.01
C LEU A 305 12.60 -7.72 -9.00
N VAL A 306 11.79 -8.19 -8.07
CA VAL A 306 11.15 -7.36 -7.05
C VAL A 306 11.40 -7.94 -5.67
N GLY A 307 11.32 -7.11 -4.64
CA GLY A 307 11.33 -7.62 -3.28
C GLY A 307 11.21 -6.53 -2.24
N VAL A 308 11.18 -6.96 -0.99
CA VAL A 308 10.99 -6.12 0.19
C VAL A 308 11.95 -6.55 1.28
N VAL A 309 12.19 -5.68 2.26
CA VAL A 309 12.82 -6.09 3.51
C VAL A 309 11.78 -6.65 4.48
N LYS A 310 12.25 -7.26 5.57
CA LYS A 310 11.38 -7.90 6.55
C LYS A 310 10.49 -6.90 7.31
N ASP A 311 11.02 -5.74 7.69
CA ASP A 311 10.35 -4.81 8.62
C ASP A 311 10.27 -3.39 8.01
N GLU A 312 9.63 -3.27 6.84
CA GLU A 312 9.53 -2.06 6.01
C GLU A 312 9.07 -0.81 6.79
N GLY A 313 8.04 -0.94 7.62
CA GLY A 313 7.42 0.21 8.29
C GLY A 313 8.23 0.77 9.46
N SER A 314 9.11 -0.03 10.06
CA SER A 314 9.78 0.28 11.33
C SER A 314 10.57 1.59 11.30
N TYR A 315 11.27 1.88 10.19
CA TYR A 315 12.06 3.10 9.98
C TYR A 315 11.19 4.36 10.03
N PHE A 316 9.98 4.31 9.49
CA PHE A 316 9.14 5.50 9.33
C PHE A 316 8.41 5.88 10.62
N LEU A 317 8.24 4.95 11.57
CA LEU A 317 7.49 5.21 12.79
C LEU A 317 8.14 6.27 13.68
N VAL A 318 9.48 6.30 13.76
CA VAL A 318 10.21 7.27 14.60
C VAL A 318 10.08 8.73 14.12
N TYR A 319 9.58 8.96 12.89
CA TYR A 319 9.41 10.29 12.31
C TYR A 319 8.06 10.94 12.61
N GLY A 320 7.18 10.30 13.37
CA GLY A 320 5.91 10.94 13.75
C GLY A 320 4.88 10.06 14.44
N ALA A 321 5.05 8.73 14.47
CA ALA A 321 4.12 7.87 15.19
C ALA A 321 4.26 8.05 16.71
N PRO A 322 3.17 8.26 17.45
CA PRO A 322 3.24 8.58 18.87
C PRO A 322 3.76 7.38 19.68
N GLY A 323 4.78 7.62 20.51
CA GLY A 323 5.39 6.59 21.37
C GLY A 323 6.59 5.86 20.76
N PHE A 324 6.96 6.18 19.52
CA PHE A 324 8.12 5.58 18.85
C PHE A 324 9.38 6.44 19.03
N SER A 325 10.49 5.77 19.29
CA SER A 325 11.82 6.37 19.33
C SER A 325 12.88 5.29 19.11
N LYS A 326 14.01 5.67 18.51
CA LYS A 326 15.17 4.77 18.45
C LYS A 326 15.79 4.46 19.82
N ASP A 327 15.54 5.33 20.81
CA ASP A 327 16.22 5.34 22.12
C ASP A 327 15.46 4.55 23.20
N ASN A 328 14.37 3.88 22.83
CA ASN A 328 13.63 2.97 23.70
C ASN A 328 13.04 1.79 22.90
N GLU A 329 12.40 0.85 23.59
CA GLU A 329 11.78 -0.33 22.98
C GLU A 329 10.49 -0.04 22.18
N SER A 330 10.02 1.22 22.19
CA SER A 330 8.78 1.67 21.55
C SER A 330 7.56 0.80 21.87
N LEU A 331 7.46 0.35 23.13
CA LEU A 331 6.31 -0.42 23.63
C LEU A 331 5.11 0.52 23.80
N ILE A 332 4.24 0.56 22.79
CA ILE A 332 3.13 1.52 22.71
C ILE A 332 1.86 1.01 23.40
N SER A 333 1.06 1.95 23.90
CA SER A 333 -0.29 1.68 24.38
C SER A 333 -1.28 1.49 23.22
N ARG A 334 -2.45 0.90 23.51
CA ARG A 334 -3.55 0.79 22.54
C ARG A 334 -3.99 2.15 21.98
N ALA A 335 -4.02 3.19 22.82
CA ALA A 335 -4.37 4.54 22.37
C ALA A 335 -3.34 5.11 21.39
N GLN A 336 -2.03 4.88 21.64
CA GLN A 336 -0.96 5.26 20.73
C GLN A 336 -1.03 4.48 19.41
N PHE A 337 -1.37 3.18 19.46
CA PHE A 337 -1.61 2.39 18.25
C PHE A 337 -2.74 2.97 17.39
N LEU A 338 -3.91 3.25 17.98
CA LEU A 338 -5.05 3.83 17.25
C LEU A 338 -4.71 5.19 16.62
N ALA A 339 -3.99 6.05 17.35
CA ALA A 339 -3.48 7.32 16.82
C ALA A 339 -2.45 7.10 15.71
N GLY A 340 -1.55 6.13 15.89
CA GLY A 340 -0.54 5.72 14.92
C GLY A 340 -1.15 5.24 13.61
N VAL A 341 -2.25 4.49 13.64
CA VAL A 341 -2.98 4.07 12.42
C VAL A 341 -3.42 5.29 11.59
N ARG A 342 -3.87 6.37 12.23
CA ARG A 342 -4.25 7.60 11.53
C ARG A 342 -3.06 8.34 10.92
N VAL A 343 -1.89 8.26 11.55
CA VAL A 343 -0.65 8.86 11.01
C VAL A 343 -0.06 8.01 9.88
N GLY A 344 -0.16 6.68 9.97
CA GLY A 344 0.34 5.72 8.97
C GLY A 344 -0.58 5.56 7.76
N VAL A 345 -1.89 5.77 7.93
CA VAL A 345 -2.92 5.70 6.88
C VAL A 345 -3.70 7.02 6.83
N PRO A 346 -3.05 8.15 6.46
CA PRO A 346 -3.59 9.49 6.68
C PRO A 346 -4.90 9.78 5.96
N GLN A 347 -5.06 9.26 4.74
CA GLN A 347 -6.23 9.56 3.90
C GLN A 347 -7.43 8.63 4.19
N ALA A 348 -7.34 7.73 5.17
CA ALA A 348 -8.41 6.80 5.49
C ALA A 348 -9.58 7.52 6.16
N SER A 349 -10.80 7.23 5.70
CA SER A 349 -12.02 7.54 6.44
C SER A 349 -12.03 6.81 7.78
N ASP A 350 -12.94 7.21 8.67
CA ASP A 350 -13.08 6.52 9.97
C ASP A 350 -13.38 5.03 9.81
N LEU A 351 -14.23 4.67 8.85
CA LEU A 351 -14.53 3.27 8.56
C LEU A 351 -13.31 2.50 8.07
N ALA A 352 -12.53 3.09 7.15
CA ALA A 352 -11.31 2.45 6.65
C ALA A 352 -10.26 2.29 7.77
N ALA A 353 -10.12 3.28 8.65
CA ALA A 353 -9.22 3.16 9.79
C ALA A 353 -9.69 2.08 10.79
N GLU A 354 -10.99 1.95 11.05
CA GLU A 354 -11.53 0.86 11.87
C GLU A 354 -11.29 -0.51 11.22
N ALA A 355 -11.37 -0.62 9.88
CA ALA A 355 -11.02 -1.85 9.17
C ALA A 355 -9.53 -2.20 9.32
N VAL A 356 -8.63 -1.21 9.26
CA VAL A 356 -7.19 -1.40 9.54
C VAL A 356 -6.98 -1.87 10.98
N VAL A 357 -7.61 -1.20 11.95
CA VAL A 357 -7.54 -1.61 13.37
C VAL A 357 -8.08 -3.03 13.54
N LEU A 358 -9.18 -3.38 12.88
CA LEU A 358 -9.77 -4.71 12.93
C LEU A 358 -8.80 -5.77 12.42
N HIS A 359 -8.12 -5.48 11.30
CA HIS A 359 -7.25 -6.43 10.65
C HIS A 359 -5.95 -6.67 11.43
N TYR A 360 -5.31 -5.61 11.93
CA TYR A 360 -3.99 -5.67 12.55
C TYR A 360 -4.02 -5.85 14.08
N THR A 361 -5.20 -5.97 14.68
CA THR A 361 -5.31 -6.28 16.12
C THR A 361 -5.31 -7.79 16.33
N ASP A 362 -4.36 -8.30 17.11
CA ASP A 362 -4.54 -9.60 17.73
C ASP A 362 -5.59 -9.48 18.84
N TRP A 363 -6.80 -9.95 18.54
CA TRP A 363 -7.94 -9.83 19.44
C TRP A 363 -7.88 -10.72 20.68
N LEU A 364 -6.94 -11.68 20.76
CA LEU A 364 -6.65 -12.40 22.01
C LEU A 364 -5.75 -11.57 22.93
N HIS A 365 -4.98 -10.64 22.39
CA HIS A 365 -4.03 -9.80 23.12
C HIS A 365 -4.09 -8.32 22.66
N PRO A 366 -5.26 -7.67 22.71
CA PRO A 366 -5.50 -6.39 22.04
C PRO A 366 -4.75 -5.20 22.65
N GLU A 367 -4.15 -5.37 23.84
CA GLU A 367 -3.43 -4.34 24.58
C GLU A 367 -1.95 -4.67 24.80
N ASP A 368 -1.43 -5.77 24.24
CA ASP A 368 -0.02 -6.15 24.38
C ASP A 368 0.89 -5.13 23.65
N PRO A 369 1.73 -4.37 24.39
CA PRO A 369 2.51 -3.28 23.79
C PRO A 369 3.50 -3.73 22.71
N ALA A 370 4.06 -4.94 22.83
CA ALA A 370 5.02 -5.45 21.85
C ALA A 370 4.32 -5.81 20.54
N ARG A 371 3.15 -6.45 20.62
CA ARG A 371 2.34 -6.80 19.45
C ARG A 371 1.76 -5.56 18.78
N LEU A 372 1.36 -4.55 19.54
CA LEU A 372 0.88 -3.29 18.99
C LEU A 372 1.99 -2.52 18.26
N ARG A 373 3.22 -2.54 18.78
CA ARG A 373 4.40 -1.98 18.11
C ARG A 373 4.65 -2.66 16.76
N GLU A 374 4.67 -3.99 16.75
CA GLU A 374 4.86 -4.80 15.54
C GLU A 374 3.71 -4.58 14.55
N ALA A 375 2.47 -4.64 15.01
CA ALA A 375 1.29 -4.38 14.19
C ALA A 375 1.32 -3.00 13.51
N LEU A 376 1.80 -1.95 14.18
CA LEU A 376 1.89 -0.64 13.53
C LEU A 376 3.03 -0.57 12.50
N SER A 377 4.13 -1.30 12.74
CA SER A 377 5.18 -1.50 11.73
C SER A 377 4.62 -2.21 10.50
N ASP A 378 3.81 -3.25 10.70
CA ASP A 378 3.17 -3.98 9.60
C ASP A 378 2.17 -3.10 8.86
N VAL A 379 1.30 -2.34 9.55
CA VAL A 379 0.37 -1.38 8.92
C VAL A 379 1.11 -0.42 7.98
N VAL A 380 2.22 0.17 8.44
CA VAL A 380 2.98 1.12 7.63
C VAL A 380 3.74 0.43 6.51
N GLY A 381 4.37 -0.73 6.78
CA GLY A 381 5.14 -1.48 5.79
C GLY A 381 4.27 -2.06 4.68
N ASP A 382 3.15 -2.68 5.04
CA ASP A 382 2.24 -3.33 4.12
C ASP A 382 1.55 -2.33 3.21
N HIS A 383 0.96 -1.28 3.79
CA HIS A 383 0.24 -0.25 3.05
C HIS A 383 1.13 0.47 2.03
N ASN A 384 2.38 0.75 2.40
CA ASN A 384 3.25 1.62 1.59
C ASN A 384 4.21 0.85 0.68
N VAL A 385 4.57 -0.39 1.01
CA VAL A 385 5.62 -1.14 0.29
C VAL A 385 5.17 -2.55 -0.06
N VAL A 386 4.87 -3.42 0.92
CA VAL A 386 4.68 -4.85 0.67
C VAL A 386 3.48 -5.12 -0.24
N CYS A 387 2.31 -4.56 0.07
CA CYS A 387 1.11 -4.76 -0.75
C CYS A 387 1.23 -4.12 -2.14
N PRO A 388 1.73 -2.87 -2.30
CA PRO A 388 2.00 -2.31 -3.63
C PRO A 388 2.96 -3.14 -4.48
N VAL A 389 4.06 -3.64 -3.90
CA VAL A 389 5.03 -4.51 -4.59
C VAL A 389 4.40 -5.86 -4.97
N ALA A 390 3.61 -6.46 -4.07
CA ALA A 390 2.90 -7.72 -4.35
C ALA A 390 1.85 -7.54 -5.46
N GLN A 391 1.10 -6.43 -5.45
CA GLN A 391 0.15 -6.09 -6.51
C GLN A 391 0.86 -5.94 -7.85
N LEU A 392 1.96 -5.19 -7.90
CA LEU A 392 2.78 -5.05 -9.11
C LEU A 392 3.25 -6.42 -9.61
N ALA A 393 3.86 -7.24 -8.74
CA ALA A 393 4.38 -8.57 -9.08
C ALA A 393 3.29 -9.47 -9.67
N GLY A 394 2.12 -9.51 -9.03
CA GLY A 394 0.96 -10.29 -9.47
C GLY A 394 0.44 -9.86 -10.84
N ARG A 395 0.29 -8.55 -11.07
CA ARG A 395 -0.24 -8.03 -12.33
C ARG A 395 0.75 -8.21 -13.48
N LEU A 396 2.02 -7.85 -13.29
CA LEU A 396 3.07 -8.06 -14.30
C LEU A 396 3.18 -9.54 -14.69
N ALA A 397 3.19 -10.46 -13.72
CA ALA A 397 3.26 -11.89 -13.99
C ALA A 397 2.02 -12.40 -14.74
N ALA A 398 0.83 -11.93 -14.39
CA ALA A 398 -0.42 -12.27 -15.09
C ALA A 398 -0.48 -11.73 -16.53
N GLN A 399 0.30 -10.71 -16.85
CA GLN A 399 0.35 -10.03 -18.14
C GLN A 399 1.62 -10.36 -18.95
N GLY A 400 2.28 -11.48 -18.63
CA GLY A 400 3.34 -12.06 -19.48
C GLY A 400 4.78 -11.69 -19.10
N ALA A 401 5.00 -10.90 -18.05
CA ALA A 401 6.35 -10.66 -17.54
C ALA A 401 6.88 -11.88 -16.78
N ARG A 402 8.20 -12.12 -16.85
CA ARG A 402 8.88 -13.07 -15.97
C ARG A 402 9.33 -12.35 -14.70
N VAL A 403 8.67 -12.62 -13.58
CA VAL A 403 8.92 -11.94 -12.30
C VAL A 403 9.67 -12.86 -11.35
N TYR A 404 10.62 -12.33 -10.58
CA TYR A 404 11.24 -13.01 -9.43
C TYR A 404 11.02 -12.15 -8.19
N ALA A 405 10.60 -12.76 -7.08
CA ALA A 405 10.28 -12.05 -5.84
C ALA A 405 11.18 -12.51 -4.68
N TYR A 406 11.58 -11.59 -3.80
CA TYR A 406 12.29 -11.90 -2.55
C TYR A 406 11.74 -11.17 -1.33
N ILE A 407 12.05 -11.72 -0.15
CA ILE A 407 12.06 -11.00 1.13
C ILE A 407 13.49 -11.04 1.69
N PHE A 408 14.05 -9.88 2.00
CA PHE A 408 15.36 -9.76 2.62
C PHE A 408 15.21 -9.78 4.16
N GLU A 409 15.75 -10.81 4.79
CA GLU A 409 15.51 -11.12 6.22
C GLU A 409 16.78 -11.05 7.08
N HIS A 410 17.92 -10.63 6.52
CA HIS A 410 19.16 -10.54 7.29
C HIS A 410 19.32 -9.16 7.92
N ARG A 411 19.46 -9.12 9.24
CA ARG A 411 19.82 -7.90 9.96
C ARG A 411 21.35 -7.78 10.00
N ALA A 412 21.89 -6.69 9.43
CA ALA A 412 23.32 -6.44 9.46
C ALA A 412 23.87 -6.41 10.89
N SER A 413 25.04 -7.03 11.09
CA SER A 413 25.75 -7.01 12.38
C SER A 413 26.20 -5.62 12.80
N THR A 414 26.32 -4.70 11.82
CA THR A 414 26.70 -3.29 11.99
C THR A 414 25.50 -2.36 12.15
N LEU A 415 24.26 -2.86 12.08
CA LEU A 415 23.06 -2.02 12.10
C LEU A 415 22.95 -1.24 13.41
N SER A 416 22.95 0.08 13.31
CA SER A 416 22.96 1.00 14.46
C SER A 416 21.57 1.30 15.04
N TRP A 417 20.49 1.04 14.28
CA TRP A 417 19.11 1.11 14.78
C TRP A 417 18.83 0.09 15.88
N PRO A 418 17.88 0.32 16.80
CA PRO A 418 17.54 -0.64 17.86
C PRO A 418 17.04 -1.98 17.32
N LEU A 419 17.10 -3.00 18.17
CA LEU A 419 16.74 -4.38 17.79
C LEU A 419 15.27 -4.52 17.39
N TRP A 420 14.38 -3.73 18.01
CA TRP A 420 12.94 -3.79 17.72
C TRP A 420 12.59 -3.43 16.28
N MET A 421 13.46 -2.70 15.57
CA MET A 421 13.25 -2.35 14.16
C MET A 421 13.58 -3.47 13.18
N GLY A 422 14.10 -4.62 13.66
CA GLY A 422 14.34 -5.78 12.83
C GLY A 422 15.27 -5.50 11.65
N VAL A 423 14.78 -5.69 10.42
CA VAL A 423 15.46 -5.34 9.15
C VAL A 423 14.72 -4.17 8.48
N PRO A 424 15.14 -2.93 8.76
CA PRO A 424 14.41 -1.73 8.32
C PRO A 424 14.58 -1.48 6.82
N HIS A 425 13.72 -0.62 6.29
CA HIS A 425 13.76 -0.12 4.90
C HIS A 425 15.16 0.37 4.49
N GLY A 426 15.62 -0.04 3.31
CA GLY A 426 16.90 0.34 2.71
C GLY A 426 18.14 -0.43 3.17
N TYR A 427 18.05 -1.29 4.19
CA TYR A 427 19.22 -1.98 4.76
C TYR A 427 19.67 -3.24 3.99
N GLU A 428 19.02 -3.59 2.88
CA GLU A 428 19.54 -4.58 1.94
C GLU A 428 20.59 -4.00 0.98
N ILE A 429 20.59 -2.68 0.78
CA ILE A 429 21.39 -2.01 -0.25
C ILE A 429 22.89 -2.24 -0.04
N GLU A 430 23.37 -2.13 1.20
CA GLU A 430 24.78 -2.34 1.54
C GLU A 430 25.29 -3.73 1.12
N PHE A 431 24.44 -4.76 1.17
CA PHE A 431 24.81 -6.10 0.73
C PHE A 431 24.80 -6.24 -0.80
N ILE A 432 23.85 -5.59 -1.48
CA ILE A 432 23.73 -5.62 -2.95
C ILE A 432 24.87 -4.84 -3.61
N PHE A 433 25.31 -3.74 -3.00
CA PHE A 433 26.47 -2.98 -3.47
C PHE A 433 27.81 -3.59 -3.02
N GLY A 434 27.79 -4.53 -2.08
CA GLY A 434 28.98 -5.27 -1.67
C GLY A 434 29.83 -4.58 -0.60
N LEU A 435 29.26 -3.63 0.16
CA LEU A 435 29.95 -2.96 1.26
C LEU A 435 30.59 -3.91 2.29
N PRO A 436 30.00 -5.08 2.61
CA PRO A 436 30.68 -6.06 3.48
C PRO A 436 32.08 -6.48 3.02
N LEU A 437 32.39 -6.33 1.73
CA LEU A 437 33.72 -6.62 1.18
C LEU A 437 34.77 -5.57 1.53
N GLU A 438 34.38 -4.38 2.00
CA GLU A 438 35.26 -3.34 2.49
C GLU A 438 35.86 -3.76 3.84
N PRO A 439 37.17 -4.04 3.92
CA PRO A 439 37.78 -4.54 5.16
C PRO A 439 37.66 -3.59 6.34
N SER A 440 37.49 -2.29 6.11
CA SER A 440 37.38 -1.27 7.16
C SER A 440 36.02 -1.19 7.85
N LEU A 441 34.96 -1.78 7.27
CA LEU A 441 33.58 -1.67 7.78
C LEU A 441 33.16 -2.81 8.74
N ASN A 442 34.09 -3.65 9.19
CA ASN A 442 33.89 -4.64 10.27
C ASN A 442 32.73 -5.65 10.13
N TYR A 443 32.17 -5.87 8.93
CA TYR A 443 31.21 -6.95 8.67
C TYR A 443 31.82 -8.34 8.89
N THR A 444 30.96 -9.29 9.27
CA THR A 444 31.32 -10.70 9.47
C THR A 444 31.73 -11.40 8.15
N ILE A 445 32.37 -12.57 8.26
CA ILE A 445 32.78 -13.36 7.08
C ILE A 445 31.55 -13.94 6.38
N GLU A 446 30.54 -14.30 7.15
CA GLU A 446 29.24 -14.78 6.68
C GLU A 446 28.54 -13.71 5.86
N GLU A 447 28.54 -12.46 6.33
CA GLU A 447 27.98 -11.31 5.61
C GLU A 447 28.73 -10.98 4.32
N ARG A 448 30.06 -11.14 4.31
CA ARG A 448 30.86 -11.03 3.07
C ARG A 448 30.44 -12.07 2.04
N THR A 449 30.23 -13.31 2.49
CA THR A 449 29.80 -14.41 1.62
C THR A 449 28.36 -14.17 1.13
N PHE A 450 27.51 -13.62 2.00
CA PHE A 450 26.13 -13.26 1.66
C PHE A 450 26.07 -12.15 0.62
N ALA A 451 26.84 -11.07 0.80
CA ALA A 451 26.94 -9.98 -0.17
C ALA A 451 27.41 -10.48 -1.54
N GLN A 452 28.41 -11.36 -1.60
CA GLN A 452 28.85 -11.98 -2.85
C GLN A 452 27.73 -12.77 -3.54
N ARG A 453 26.89 -13.46 -2.77
CA ARG A 453 25.74 -14.21 -3.30
C ARG A 453 24.67 -13.26 -3.86
N LEU A 454 24.37 -12.16 -3.17
CA LEU A 454 23.40 -11.17 -3.66
C LEU A 454 23.89 -10.45 -4.92
N MET A 455 25.14 -9.96 -4.92
CA MET A 455 25.74 -9.35 -6.10
C MET A 455 25.67 -10.29 -7.31
N ARG A 456 25.92 -11.60 -7.11
CA ARG A 456 25.77 -12.61 -8.16
C ARG A 456 24.35 -12.70 -8.69
N TYR A 457 23.33 -12.74 -7.83
CA TYR A 457 21.94 -12.80 -8.28
C TYR A 457 21.53 -11.57 -9.10
N TRP A 458 21.89 -10.37 -8.64
CA TRP A 458 21.58 -9.13 -9.36
C TRP A 458 22.32 -9.07 -10.71
N ALA A 459 23.60 -9.43 -10.74
CA ALA A 459 24.37 -9.44 -11.97
C ALA A 459 23.94 -10.54 -12.95
N ASN A 460 23.56 -11.72 -12.47
CA ASN A 460 22.98 -12.78 -13.30
C ASN A 460 21.68 -12.29 -13.92
N PHE A 461 20.77 -11.73 -13.12
CA PHE A 461 19.53 -11.16 -13.60
C PHE A 461 19.78 -10.06 -14.65
N ALA A 462 20.77 -9.19 -14.44
CA ALA A 462 21.12 -8.16 -15.43
C ALA A 462 21.64 -8.75 -16.76
N ARG A 463 22.39 -9.85 -16.71
CA ARG A 463 22.92 -10.55 -17.89
C ARG A 463 21.85 -11.31 -18.67
N THR A 464 20.98 -12.05 -17.97
CA THR A 464 20.13 -13.10 -18.55
C THR A 464 18.64 -12.90 -18.35
N GLY A 465 18.24 -12.00 -17.44
CA GLY A 465 16.87 -11.89 -16.95
C GLY A 465 16.46 -13.05 -16.03
N ASP A 466 17.42 -13.74 -15.41
CA ASP A 466 17.22 -14.82 -14.45
C ASP A 466 18.32 -14.75 -13.36
N PRO A 467 17.98 -14.64 -12.05
CA PRO A 467 18.98 -14.55 -10.99
C PRO A 467 19.77 -15.86 -10.77
N ASN A 468 19.28 -17.01 -11.23
CA ASN A 468 19.91 -18.32 -10.98
C ASN A 468 21.30 -18.44 -11.63
N ASP A 469 22.22 -19.21 -11.03
CA ASP A 469 23.54 -19.46 -11.63
C ASP A 469 23.44 -20.53 -12.72
N PRO A 470 23.71 -20.19 -13.99
CA PRO A 470 23.59 -21.15 -15.10
C PRO A 470 24.62 -22.29 -15.03
N ARG A 471 25.68 -22.15 -14.21
CA ARG A 471 26.77 -23.13 -14.12
C ARG A 471 26.55 -24.17 -13.02
N ASP A 472 25.62 -23.93 -12.10
CA ASP A 472 25.31 -24.85 -11.01
C ASP A 472 23.81 -25.14 -10.90
N PRO A 473 23.27 -26.00 -11.77
CA PRO A 473 21.86 -26.38 -11.75
C PRO A 473 21.47 -27.21 -10.51
N LYS A 474 22.42 -27.61 -9.67
CA LYS A 474 22.16 -28.32 -8.41
C LYS A 474 22.00 -27.38 -7.22
N ALA A 475 22.37 -26.11 -7.36
CA ALA A 475 22.11 -25.10 -6.35
C ALA A 475 20.59 -24.89 -6.16
N PRO A 476 20.12 -24.54 -4.95
CA PRO A 476 18.74 -24.14 -4.72
C PRO A 476 18.29 -23.08 -5.73
N GLN A 477 17.18 -23.34 -6.41
CA GLN A 477 16.68 -22.50 -7.49
C GLN A 477 15.73 -21.43 -6.96
N TRP A 478 15.81 -20.24 -7.54
CA TRP A 478 14.86 -19.15 -7.37
C TRP A 478 13.77 -19.30 -8.43
N PRO A 479 12.55 -19.73 -8.07
CA PRO A 479 11.46 -19.86 -9.04
C PRO A 479 10.90 -18.50 -9.44
N PRO A 480 10.35 -18.36 -10.66
CA PRO A 480 9.57 -17.21 -11.02
C PRO A 480 8.33 -17.07 -10.13
N TYR A 481 8.04 -15.84 -9.70
CA TYR A 481 6.78 -15.48 -9.07
C TYR A 481 5.65 -15.57 -10.11
N THR A 482 4.52 -16.14 -9.71
CA THR A 482 3.29 -16.20 -10.52
C THR A 482 2.10 -15.79 -9.68
N ALA A 483 1.06 -15.21 -10.30
CA ALA A 483 -0.14 -14.78 -9.58
C ALA A 483 -0.85 -15.92 -8.83
N GLY A 484 -0.72 -17.16 -9.31
CA GLY A 484 -1.30 -18.35 -8.67
C GLY A 484 -0.45 -18.89 -7.52
N ALA A 485 0.82 -19.24 -7.77
CA ALA A 485 1.67 -19.90 -6.78
C ALA A 485 2.30 -18.93 -5.77
N GLN A 486 2.47 -17.67 -6.18
CA GLN A 486 3.03 -16.57 -5.39
C GLN A 486 4.35 -16.95 -4.69
N GLN A 487 5.21 -17.66 -5.42
CA GLN A 487 6.49 -18.11 -4.88
C GLN A 487 7.49 -16.97 -4.82
N TYR A 488 8.19 -16.88 -3.70
CA TYR A 488 9.28 -15.94 -3.47
C TYR A 488 10.39 -16.64 -2.69
N VAL A 489 11.54 -16.00 -2.55
CA VAL A 489 12.67 -16.54 -1.77
C VAL A 489 12.98 -15.69 -0.56
N SER A 490 13.38 -16.32 0.53
CA SER A 490 14.04 -15.65 1.65
C SER A 490 15.52 -15.43 1.32
N LEU A 491 15.97 -14.19 1.40
CA LEU A 491 17.36 -13.79 1.33
C LEU A 491 17.88 -13.52 2.74
N ASN A 492 18.62 -14.49 3.27
CA ASN A 492 19.28 -14.43 4.58
C ASN A 492 20.62 -15.17 4.49
N LEU A 493 21.44 -15.22 5.54
CA LEU A 493 22.72 -15.97 5.56
C LEU A 493 22.56 -17.45 5.16
N ARG A 494 21.43 -18.06 5.55
CA ARG A 494 21.06 -19.43 5.19
C ARG A 494 20.98 -19.63 3.67
N PRO A 495 21.08 -20.87 3.17
CA PRO A 495 20.83 -21.16 1.75
C PRO A 495 19.45 -20.67 1.31
N LEU A 496 19.30 -20.44 0.00
CA LEU A 496 18.05 -19.96 -0.60
C LEU A 496 16.88 -20.88 -0.21
N GLU A 497 15.87 -20.30 0.41
CA GLU A 497 14.63 -20.98 0.81
C GLU A 497 13.48 -20.41 -0.03
N THR A 498 12.80 -21.27 -0.78
CA THR A 498 11.58 -20.90 -1.51
C THR A 498 10.38 -21.02 -0.58
N ARG A 499 9.55 -19.98 -0.52
CA ARG A 499 8.26 -19.98 0.19
C ARG A 499 7.13 -19.74 -0.82
N GLY A 500 5.95 -20.30 -0.56
CA GLY A 500 4.74 -20.08 -1.35
C GLY A 500 3.70 -19.27 -0.59
N GLY A 501 2.72 -18.69 -1.30
CA GLY A 501 1.66 -17.87 -0.70
C GLY A 501 0.78 -18.60 0.35
N GLY A 502 0.84 -19.95 0.42
CA GLY A 502 0.12 -20.75 1.42
C GLY A 502 0.80 -20.88 2.79
N GLU A 503 2.09 -20.55 2.90
CA GLU A 503 2.95 -20.75 4.09
C GLU A 503 3.35 -19.44 4.78
N LEU A 504 2.56 -18.38 4.63
CA LEU A 504 2.77 -17.12 5.35
C LEU A 504 2.35 -17.27 6.82
N GLU A 505 3.24 -16.89 7.73
CA GLU A 505 2.97 -16.67 9.16
C GLU A 505 1.81 -15.66 9.35
N PRO A 506 1.09 -15.67 10.49
CA PRO A 506 -0.23 -15.05 10.65
C PRO A 506 -0.36 -13.53 10.41
N GLY A 507 0.73 -12.81 10.14
CA GLY A 507 0.74 -11.37 9.84
C GLY A 507 0.55 -10.97 8.38
N VAL A 508 0.64 -11.90 7.41
CA VAL A 508 0.56 -11.57 5.96
C VAL A 508 -0.67 -12.19 5.28
N ARG A 509 -1.68 -12.60 6.07
CA ARG A 509 -2.78 -13.45 5.57
C ARG A 509 -4.05 -12.75 5.10
N ALA A 510 -4.16 -11.42 5.14
CA ALA A 510 -5.33 -10.76 4.53
C ALA A 510 -4.97 -9.84 3.36
N ALA A 511 -4.60 -10.47 2.26
CA ALA A 511 -5.02 -9.97 0.97
C ALA A 511 -5.34 -11.16 0.08
N LEU A 512 -6.62 -11.28 -0.31
CA LEU A 512 -7.18 -12.09 -1.40
C LEU A 512 -7.65 -13.54 -1.06
N PRO A 513 -8.97 -13.84 -1.22
CA PRO A 513 -9.48 -15.20 -1.19
C PRO A 513 -9.26 -15.92 -2.53
N GLY A 514 -8.82 -17.17 -2.43
CA GLY A 514 -8.55 -18.09 -3.53
C GLY A 514 -9.81 -18.53 -4.30
N GLY A 515 -9.59 -18.85 -5.58
CA GLY A 515 -10.65 -19.14 -6.53
C GLY A 515 -11.24 -20.56 -6.47
N ARG A 516 -12.41 -20.70 -7.10
CA ARG A 516 -12.84 -21.87 -7.88
C ARG A 516 -13.97 -21.50 -8.85
N THR A 517 -13.66 -21.64 -10.14
CA THR A 517 -14.48 -21.93 -11.34
C THR A 517 -16.02 -21.81 -11.29
N CYS A 518 -16.56 -20.92 -12.12
CA CYS A 518 -17.96 -20.85 -12.52
C CYS A 518 -18.26 -21.78 -13.71
N LEU A 519 -19.36 -22.53 -13.64
CA LEU A 519 -20.04 -23.11 -14.81
C LEU A 519 -21.34 -22.34 -15.04
N ALA A 520 -21.49 -21.80 -16.25
CA ALA A 520 -22.64 -21.00 -16.68
C ALA A 520 -23.87 -21.87 -17.02
N ARG A 521 -25.06 -21.42 -16.61
CA ARG A 521 -26.34 -21.73 -17.28
C ARG A 521 -27.23 -20.47 -17.34
N LYS A 522 -27.89 -20.29 -18.49
CA LYS A 522 -28.84 -19.20 -18.82
C LYS A 522 -30.08 -19.19 -17.90
N PRO A 523 -30.71 -18.01 -17.68
CA PRO A 523 -31.87 -17.87 -16.79
C PRO A 523 -33.19 -18.20 -17.49
N PRO A 524 -34.23 -18.66 -16.77
CA PRO A 524 -35.62 -18.48 -17.15
C PRO A 524 -36.20 -17.15 -16.63
N LEU A 525 -37.28 -16.69 -17.28
CA LEU A 525 -38.04 -15.46 -17.03
C LEU A 525 -38.55 -15.31 -15.58
N PRO A 526 -38.80 -14.06 -15.11
CA PRO A 526 -39.08 -13.78 -13.70
C PRO A 526 -40.49 -14.21 -13.27
N PRO A 527 -40.66 -14.78 -12.07
CA PRO A 527 -41.93 -14.76 -11.36
C PRO A 527 -42.16 -13.36 -10.75
N THR A 528 -43.41 -12.95 -10.70
CA THR A 528 -43.89 -11.73 -10.02
C THR A 528 -43.35 -11.61 -8.60
N ALA A 529 -42.76 -10.46 -8.27
CA ALA A 529 -42.24 -10.12 -6.95
C ALA A 529 -43.30 -10.36 -5.85
N LEU A 530 -42.89 -11.01 -4.77
CA LEU A 530 -43.75 -11.29 -3.61
C LEU A 530 -43.87 -10.02 -2.75
N GLU A 531 -45.03 -9.82 -2.13
CA GLU A 531 -45.23 -8.74 -1.15
C GLU A 531 -44.50 -9.10 0.14
N LEU A 532 -43.51 -8.28 0.54
CA LEU A 532 -42.70 -8.51 1.74
C LEU A 532 -43.50 -8.20 3.01
N LEU A 533 -43.34 -9.04 4.02
CA LEU A 533 -43.96 -8.80 5.32
C LEU A 533 -43.18 -7.73 6.10
N LYS A 534 -43.93 -6.87 6.79
CA LYS A 534 -43.41 -5.77 7.60
C LYS A 534 -43.42 -6.14 9.09
N ASP A 535 -42.37 -5.78 9.83
CA ASP A 535 -42.27 -5.87 11.29
C ASP A 535 -42.72 -7.24 11.86
N VAL A 536 -42.20 -8.32 11.27
CA VAL A 536 -42.64 -9.71 11.54
C VAL A 536 -42.43 -10.18 12.99
N HIS A 537 -41.68 -9.42 13.79
CA HIS A 537 -41.47 -9.69 15.20
C HIS A 537 -42.65 -9.28 16.11
N LEU A 538 -43.56 -8.43 15.61
CA LEU A 538 -44.70 -7.96 16.39
C LEU A 538 -45.65 -9.12 16.76
N GLY A 539 -46.14 -9.11 18.00
CA GLY A 539 -47.04 -10.15 18.52
C GLY A 539 -46.34 -11.37 19.13
N LEU A 540 -45.00 -11.44 19.10
CA LEU A 540 -44.25 -12.48 19.81
C LEU A 540 -44.41 -12.36 21.33
N ALA A 541 -44.66 -13.49 21.99
CA ALA A 541 -44.63 -13.57 23.45
C ALA A 541 -43.20 -13.36 23.97
N LEU A 542 -43.07 -12.63 25.08
CA LEU A 542 -41.77 -12.40 25.72
C LEU A 542 -41.22 -13.69 26.35
N PRO A 543 -39.89 -13.89 26.33
CA PRO A 543 -39.26 -15.02 27.00
C PRO A 543 -39.20 -14.76 28.52
N GLY A 544 -39.69 -15.70 29.34
CA GLY A 544 -39.56 -15.70 30.81
C GLY A 544 -40.84 -15.39 31.61
N ARG A 545 -40.78 -15.56 32.94
CA ARG A 545 -41.91 -15.38 33.89
C ARG A 545 -41.73 -14.22 34.90
N GLY A 546 -40.82 -13.27 34.66
CA GLY A 546 -40.45 -12.21 35.61
C GLY A 546 -40.12 -10.85 34.97
N PRO A 547 -39.81 -9.80 35.76
CA PRO A 547 -39.55 -8.46 35.24
C PRO A 547 -38.26 -8.46 34.40
N THR A 548 -38.39 -8.16 33.12
CA THR A 548 -37.31 -8.21 32.13
C THR A 548 -36.96 -6.81 31.66
N ARG A 549 -35.66 -6.53 31.49
CA ARG A 549 -35.20 -5.35 30.73
C ARG A 549 -35.28 -5.71 29.25
N LEU A 550 -36.20 -5.07 28.55
CA LEU A 550 -36.48 -5.32 27.13
C LEU A 550 -36.10 -4.10 26.31
N ALA A 551 -35.31 -4.30 25.25
CA ALA A 551 -35.09 -3.32 24.20
C ALA A 551 -35.24 -4.03 22.85
N VAL A 552 -36.13 -3.53 22.01
CA VAL A 552 -36.36 -4.04 20.65
C VAL A 552 -36.16 -2.90 19.65
N VAL A 553 -35.94 -3.28 18.40
CA VAL A 553 -35.78 -2.36 17.27
C VAL A 553 -36.90 -1.31 17.27
N SER A 554 -36.50 -0.05 17.14
CA SER A 554 -37.43 1.07 16.95
C SER A 554 -37.59 1.39 15.46
N GLY A 555 -38.73 1.89 15.03
CA GLY A 555 -39.01 2.09 13.60
C GLY A 555 -39.41 0.80 12.90
N HIS A 556 -39.43 0.86 11.57
CA HIS A 556 -40.04 -0.15 10.73
C HIS A 556 -39.02 -0.82 9.79
N TYR A 557 -39.20 -2.10 9.49
CA TYR A 557 -38.39 -2.83 8.51
C TYR A 557 -39.22 -3.85 7.71
N LEU A 558 -38.72 -4.23 6.54
CA LEU A 558 -39.26 -5.31 5.71
C LEU A 558 -38.43 -6.58 5.88
N TYR A 559 -39.11 -7.72 5.96
CA TYR A 559 -38.46 -9.03 6.06
C TYR A 559 -38.03 -9.54 4.69
N TYR A 560 -36.76 -9.33 4.34
CA TYR A 560 -36.14 -9.94 3.16
C TYR A 560 -35.65 -11.34 3.50
N HIS A 561 -36.00 -12.31 2.66
CA HIS A 561 -35.69 -13.73 2.84
C HIS A 561 -35.38 -14.38 1.49
N TYR A 562 -34.95 -15.64 1.48
CA TYR A 562 -34.61 -16.34 0.25
C TYR A 562 -35.77 -16.39 -0.75
N GLY A 563 -35.46 -16.09 -2.01
CA GLY A 563 -36.41 -16.13 -3.11
C GLY A 563 -37.43 -14.99 -3.17
N CYS A 564 -37.38 -13.99 -2.28
CA CYS A 564 -38.43 -12.98 -2.18
C CYS A 564 -38.58 -12.08 -3.43
N ASP A 565 -37.50 -11.91 -4.19
CA ASP A 565 -37.44 -11.16 -5.45
C ASP A 565 -37.34 -12.06 -6.70
N GLY A 566 -37.58 -13.37 -6.53
CA GLY A 566 -37.51 -14.35 -7.63
C GLY A 566 -36.12 -14.90 -7.93
N VAL A 567 -35.07 -14.47 -7.20
CA VAL A 567 -33.72 -15.04 -7.30
C VAL A 567 -33.60 -16.28 -6.41
N ASP A 568 -33.14 -17.42 -6.94
CA ASP A 568 -32.79 -18.58 -6.11
C ASP A 568 -31.42 -18.37 -5.44
N ASP A 569 -31.46 -17.74 -4.27
CA ASP A 569 -30.28 -17.39 -3.47
C ASP A 569 -30.04 -18.34 -2.28
N ARG A 570 -30.65 -19.52 -2.30
CA ARG A 570 -30.47 -20.51 -1.22
C ARG A 570 -29.02 -20.95 -1.10
N GLY A 571 -28.51 -20.93 0.12
CA GLY A 571 -27.16 -21.36 0.46
C GLY A 571 -26.07 -20.31 0.20
N TRP A 572 -26.43 -19.08 -0.21
CA TRP A 572 -25.46 -17.99 -0.36
C TRP A 572 -26.01 -16.58 -0.13
N GLY A 573 -27.33 -16.39 -0.18
CA GLY A 573 -27.97 -15.09 -0.12
C GLY A 573 -28.12 -14.46 1.26
N CYS A 574 -27.83 -15.18 2.36
CA CYS A 574 -28.30 -14.78 3.70
C CYS A 574 -27.77 -13.41 4.12
N GLY A 575 -26.51 -13.11 3.80
CA GLY A 575 -25.91 -11.81 4.06
C GLY A 575 -26.59 -10.69 3.27
N TYR A 576 -26.92 -10.94 2.01
CA TYR A 576 -27.61 -9.97 1.15
C TYR A 576 -29.05 -9.71 1.62
N ARG A 577 -29.80 -10.75 2.00
CA ARG A 577 -31.17 -10.59 2.52
C ARG A 577 -31.20 -9.88 3.87
N THR A 578 -30.23 -10.17 4.72
CA THR A 578 -30.04 -9.45 5.98
C THR A 578 -29.73 -7.98 5.70
N LEU A 579 -28.81 -7.69 4.78
CA LEU A 579 -28.49 -6.32 4.37
C LEU A 579 -29.69 -5.56 3.77
N GLN A 580 -30.51 -6.20 2.92
CA GLN A 580 -31.74 -5.60 2.41
C GLN A 580 -32.74 -5.26 3.53
N THR A 581 -32.83 -6.12 4.55
CA THR A 581 -33.60 -5.85 5.77
C THR A 581 -33.07 -4.60 6.47
N LEU A 582 -31.74 -4.47 6.64
CA LEU A 582 -31.10 -3.28 7.22
C LEU A 582 -31.40 -2.02 6.40
N PHE A 583 -31.32 -2.06 5.07
CA PHE A 583 -31.64 -0.92 4.20
C PHE A 583 -33.11 -0.47 4.28
N SER A 584 -34.03 -1.39 4.53
CA SER A 584 -35.45 -1.05 4.62
C SER A 584 -35.79 -0.25 5.88
N TRP A 585 -34.91 -0.26 6.88
CA TRP A 585 -35.04 0.48 8.14
C TRP A 585 -34.53 1.93 7.99
N PRO A 586 -35.15 2.94 8.63
CA PRO A 586 -36.22 2.88 9.64
C PRO A 586 -37.66 2.95 9.12
N GLU A 587 -37.86 3.03 7.80
CA GLU A 587 -39.18 3.34 7.24
C GLU A 587 -40.03 2.08 6.94
N GLY A 588 -39.38 0.93 6.78
CA GLY A 588 -40.00 -0.32 6.36
C GLY A 588 -40.65 -0.22 4.98
N ARG A 589 -39.93 0.35 4.02
CA ARG A 589 -40.35 0.48 2.61
C ARG A 589 -39.31 -0.11 1.66
N PRO A 590 -39.70 -0.59 0.47
CA PRO A 590 -38.76 -1.15 -0.49
C PRO A 590 -37.97 -0.08 -1.26
N ALA A 591 -38.46 1.17 -1.28
CA ALA A 591 -37.78 2.27 -1.96
C ALA A 591 -36.43 2.57 -1.30
N GLY A 592 -35.35 2.52 -2.10
CA GLY A 592 -33.98 2.74 -1.64
C GLY A 592 -33.23 1.46 -1.25
N VAL A 593 -33.89 0.28 -1.26
CA VAL A 593 -33.22 -0.99 -1.01
C VAL A 593 -32.55 -1.50 -2.30
N PRO A 594 -31.21 -1.69 -2.34
CA PRO A 594 -30.55 -2.14 -3.55
C PRO A 594 -30.82 -3.63 -3.84
N GLU A 595 -30.79 -3.99 -5.12
CA GLU A 595 -30.82 -5.37 -5.57
C GLU A 595 -29.46 -6.06 -5.34
N LEU A 596 -29.45 -7.39 -5.21
CA LEU A 596 -28.24 -8.20 -5.01
C LEU A 596 -27.15 -7.88 -6.06
N GLY A 597 -27.54 -7.77 -7.34
CA GLY A 597 -26.60 -7.47 -8.41
C GLY A 597 -25.97 -6.07 -8.30
N ALA A 598 -26.72 -5.09 -7.79
CA ALA A 598 -26.20 -3.74 -7.54
C ALA A 598 -25.22 -3.72 -6.36
N MET A 599 -25.53 -4.45 -5.29
CA MET A 599 -24.61 -4.62 -4.15
C MET A 599 -23.30 -5.30 -4.59
N GLN A 600 -23.38 -6.37 -5.40
CA GLN A 600 -22.19 -7.04 -5.92
C GLN A 600 -21.37 -6.15 -6.85
N ALA A 601 -22.03 -5.37 -7.71
CA ALA A 601 -21.38 -4.40 -8.57
C ALA A 601 -20.65 -3.32 -7.76
N ALA A 602 -21.30 -2.76 -6.73
CA ALA A 602 -20.67 -1.78 -5.86
C ALA A 602 -19.44 -2.33 -5.15
N LEU A 603 -19.50 -3.57 -4.63
CA LEU A 603 -18.35 -4.19 -3.96
C LEU A 603 -17.18 -4.46 -4.91
N GLU A 604 -17.44 -4.81 -6.18
CA GLU A 604 -16.38 -4.86 -7.20
C GLU A 604 -15.84 -3.48 -7.55
N ASP A 605 -16.72 -2.50 -7.76
CA ASP A 605 -16.35 -1.14 -8.20
C ASP A 605 -15.56 -0.42 -7.10
N MET A 606 -15.82 -0.72 -5.82
CA MET A 606 -15.03 -0.26 -4.67
C MET A 606 -13.70 -0.99 -4.51
N GLY A 607 -13.46 -2.09 -5.26
CA GLY A 607 -12.27 -2.91 -5.14
C GLY A 607 -12.25 -3.83 -3.91
N ASP A 608 -13.34 -3.92 -3.15
CA ASP A 608 -13.49 -4.85 -2.01
C ASP A 608 -13.55 -6.31 -2.49
N LYS A 609 -14.21 -6.54 -3.63
CA LYS A 609 -14.32 -7.86 -4.27
C LYS A 609 -13.61 -7.89 -5.63
N PRO A 610 -13.00 -9.03 -6.00
CA PRO A 610 -12.27 -9.15 -7.26
C PRO A 610 -13.20 -9.13 -8.48
N PRO A 611 -12.67 -8.78 -9.68
CA PRO A 611 -13.43 -8.90 -10.92
C PRO A 611 -13.98 -10.32 -11.12
N GLY A 612 -15.29 -10.44 -11.35
CA GLY A 612 -16.01 -11.71 -11.49
C GLY A 612 -16.83 -12.11 -10.26
N PHE A 613 -16.86 -11.28 -9.22
CA PHE A 613 -17.78 -11.38 -8.09
C PHE A 613 -19.23 -11.00 -8.47
N ARG A 614 -19.43 -10.08 -9.42
CA ARG A 614 -20.74 -9.70 -9.95
C ARG A 614 -21.37 -10.87 -10.68
N GLY A 615 -22.56 -11.27 -10.21
CA GLY A 615 -23.26 -12.48 -10.67
C GLY A 615 -22.73 -13.77 -10.05
N SER A 616 -21.79 -13.72 -9.10
CA SER A 616 -21.34 -14.90 -8.36
C SER A 616 -22.32 -15.29 -7.24
N GLN A 617 -22.17 -16.50 -6.71
CA GLN A 617 -22.86 -16.99 -5.51
C GLN A 617 -21.98 -16.85 -4.26
N SER A 618 -21.05 -15.90 -4.26
CA SER A 618 -20.15 -15.66 -3.13
C SER A 618 -20.82 -14.83 -2.05
N TRP A 619 -20.39 -15.06 -0.81
CA TRP A 619 -21.04 -14.52 0.37
C TRP A 619 -20.50 -13.14 0.74
N ILE A 620 -21.30 -12.39 1.50
CA ILE A 620 -20.92 -11.12 2.13
C ILE A 620 -21.10 -11.22 3.65
N GLY A 621 -20.26 -10.52 4.40
CA GLY A 621 -20.33 -10.42 5.85
C GLY A 621 -20.71 -9.02 6.32
N CYS A 622 -20.50 -8.76 7.60
CA CYS A 622 -20.84 -7.48 8.22
C CYS A 622 -20.01 -6.30 7.66
N VAL A 623 -18.77 -6.56 7.24
CA VAL A 623 -17.88 -5.54 6.66
C VAL A 623 -18.45 -5.05 5.33
N GLU A 624 -18.74 -5.97 4.41
CA GLU A 624 -19.35 -5.66 3.12
C GLU A 624 -20.74 -5.05 3.26
N ALA A 625 -21.51 -5.48 4.27
CA ALA A 625 -22.78 -4.85 4.61
C ALA A 625 -22.60 -3.38 5.00
N SER A 626 -21.61 -3.07 5.83
CA SER A 626 -21.29 -1.70 6.22
C SER A 626 -20.81 -0.85 5.04
N LEU A 627 -20.01 -1.41 4.14
CA LEU A 627 -19.55 -0.74 2.91
C LEU A 627 -20.72 -0.42 1.98
N CYS A 628 -21.62 -1.38 1.77
CA CYS A 628 -22.82 -1.16 0.96
C CYS A 628 -23.72 -0.09 1.57
N LEU A 629 -23.97 -0.13 2.89
CA LEU A 629 -24.76 0.89 3.59
C LEU A 629 -24.21 2.29 3.35
N ASP A 630 -22.89 2.48 3.48
CA ASP A 630 -22.24 3.76 3.21
C ASP A 630 -22.36 4.17 1.73
N HIS A 631 -22.05 3.25 0.80
CA HIS A 631 -22.07 3.49 -0.64
C HIS A 631 -23.44 3.93 -1.18
N PHE A 632 -24.52 3.31 -0.71
CA PHE A 632 -25.88 3.59 -1.18
C PHE A 632 -26.62 4.64 -0.33
N GLY A 633 -25.96 5.26 0.66
CA GLY A 633 -26.60 6.25 1.55
C GLY A 633 -27.67 5.65 2.47
N GLY A 634 -27.48 4.40 2.89
CA GLY A 634 -28.33 3.72 3.87
C GLY A 634 -28.04 4.14 5.33
N PRO A 635 -28.64 3.44 6.29
CA PRO A 635 -28.33 3.62 7.72
C PRO A 635 -26.83 3.51 8.04
N GLN A 636 -26.33 4.31 8.98
CA GLN A 636 -24.94 4.24 9.41
C GLN A 636 -24.64 2.86 10.04
N GLY A 637 -23.77 2.08 9.40
CA GLY A 637 -23.27 0.81 9.94
C GLY A 637 -22.05 1.00 10.85
N ARG A 638 -22.08 0.45 12.06
CA ARG A 638 -20.91 0.36 12.95
C ARG A 638 -20.52 -1.09 13.17
N LEU A 639 -19.26 -1.41 12.89
CA LEU A 639 -18.73 -2.76 13.04
C LEU A 639 -18.32 -3.04 14.49
N ARG A 640 -18.66 -4.23 14.97
CA ARG A 640 -18.17 -4.79 16.23
C ARG A 640 -17.75 -6.23 16.06
N HIS A 641 -16.57 -6.55 16.56
CA HIS A 641 -16.03 -7.90 16.58
C HIS A 641 -16.18 -8.50 17.97
N VAL A 642 -16.70 -9.72 18.03
CA VAL A 642 -16.89 -10.52 19.24
C VAL A 642 -16.05 -11.77 19.08
N THR A 643 -15.03 -11.90 19.92
CA THR A 643 -13.94 -12.87 19.75
C THR A 643 -14.36 -14.33 19.92
N ARG A 644 -15.45 -14.58 20.65
CA ARG A 644 -16.07 -15.88 20.88
C ARG A 644 -17.57 -15.71 21.10
N GLY A 645 -18.42 -16.65 20.68
CA GLY A 645 -19.87 -16.57 20.92
C GLY A 645 -20.23 -16.49 22.40
N ALA A 646 -19.42 -17.09 23.28
CA ALA A 646 -19.56 -16.93 24.73
C ALA A 646 -19.35 -15.47 25.21
N GLY A 647 -18.53 -14.69 24.49
CA GLY A 647 -18.30 -13.27 24.74
C GLY A 647 -19.47 -12.38 24.30
N LEU A 648 -20.46 -12.91 23.56
CA LEU A 648 -21.64 -12.12 23.21
C LEU A 648 -22.46 -11.72 24.44
N GLN A 649 -22.34 -12.49 25.54
CA GLN A 649 -22.92 -12.13 26.84
C GLN A 649 -22.42 -10.76 27.32
N GLU A 650 -21.17 -10.40 27.02
CA GLU A 650 -20.55 -9.12 27.41
C GLU A 650 -21.04 -7.95 26.54
N GLU A 651 -21.49 -8.23 25.32
CA GLU A 651 -22.04 -7.23 24.40
C GLU A 651 -23.55 -6.99 24.59
N LEU A 652 -24.24 -7.77 25.44
CA LEU A 652 -25.68 -7.65 25.66
C LEU A 652 -26.11 -6.28 26.17
N GLU A 653 -25.35 -5.68 27.08
CA GLU A 653 -25.65 -4.32 27.58
C GLU A 653 -25.48 -3.26 26.50
N ARG A 654 -24.55 -3.48 25.56
CA ARG A 654 -24.35 -2.58 24.43
C ARG A 654 -25.45 -2.75 23.39
N LEU A 655 -25.84 -3.99 23.07
CA LEU A 655 -26.99 -4.27 22.21
C LEU A 655 -28.29 -3.72 22.82
N TYR A 656 -28.47 -3.87 24.13
CA TYR A 656 -29.56 -3.25 24.85
C TYR A 656 -29.55 -1.72 24.67
N SER A 657 -28.40 -1.08 24.89
CA SER A 657 -28.23 0.37 24.75
C SER A 657 -28.45 0.84 23.31
N HIS A 658 -28.05 0.03 22.33
CA HIS A 658 -28.28 0.28 20.90
C HIS A 658 -29.78 0.35 20.59
N PHE A 659 -30.53 -0.71 20.93
CA PHE A 659 -31.97 -0.74 20.67
C PHE A 659 -32.72 0.30 21.51
N ALA A 660 -32.37 0.46 22.80
CA ALA A 660 -32.98 1.47 23.67
C ALA A 660 -32.68 2.91 23.22
N GLY A 661 -31.55 3.12 22.54
CA GLY A 661 -31.14 4.40 21.96
C GLY A 661 -31.74 4.68 20.58
N GLY A 662 -32.67 3.85 20.09
CA GLY A 662 -33.31 4.02 18.79
C GLY A 662 -32.55 3.37 17.62
N GLY A 663 -31.65 2.42 17.90
CA GLY A 663 -30.90 1.68 16.90
C GLY A 663 -31.77 0.72 16.08
N GLY A 664 -31.33 0.48 14.84
CA GLY A 664 -31.98 -0.40 13.87
C GLY A 664 -31.54 -1.88 13.98
N PRO A 665 -31.99 -2.73 13.04
CA PRO A 665 -31.60 -4.14 12.96
C PRO A 665 -30.08 -4.32 12.93
N VAL A 666 -29.57 -5.30 13.67
CA VAL A 666 -28.13 -5.58 13.72
C VAL A 666 -27.84 -6.83 12.91
N MET A 667 -27.10 -6.71 11.80
CA MET A 667 -26.62 -7.90 11.08
C MET A 667 -25.56 -8.60 11.91
N VAL A 668 -25.62 -9.92 11.98
CA VAL A 668 -24.60 -10.76 12.62
C VAL A 668 -24.10 -11.79 11.62
N GLY A 669 -22.80 -12.00 11.58
CA GLY A 669 -22.16 -13.05 10.79
C GLY A 669 -21.01 -13.67 11.57
N GLY A 670 -21.00 -15.00 11.67
CA GLY A 670 -19.93 -15.77 12.32
C GLY A 670 -19.19 -16.67 11.33
N ASP A 671 -18.01 -17.13 11.73
CA ASP A 671 -17.15 -17.97 10.89
C ASP A 671 -17.60 -19.43 10.80
N ALA A 672 -17.95 -20.05 11.93
CA ALA A 672 -18.34 -21.45 11.98
C ALA A 672 -19.82 -21.66 11.60
N ASP A 673 -20.67 -20.67 11.88
CA ASP A 673 -22.11 -20.76 11.61
C ASP A 673 -22.43 -20.75 10.12
N ALA A 674 -21.53 -20.20 9.29
CA ALA A 674 -21.73 -20.02 7.86
C ALA A 674 -23.16 -19.49 7.55
N GLN A 675 -23.64 -18.55 8.34
CA GLN A 675 -24.98 -17.97 8.21
C GLN A 675 -24.94 -16.53 8.69
N SER A 676 -25.73 -15.68 8.01
CA SER A 676 -26.05 -14.35 8.52
C SER A 676 -27.52 -14.28 8.94
N LYS A 677 -27.77 -13.54 10.01
CA LYS A 677 -29.08 -13.29 10.62
C LYS A 677 -29.12 -11.86 11.15
N ALA A 678 -30.32 -11.30 11.33
CA ALA A 678 -30.48 -10.02 12.00
C ALA A 678 -30.89 -10.22 13.47
N LEU A 679 -30.38 -9.36 14.36
CA LEU A 679 -30.93 -9.18 15.70
C LEU A 679 -31.85 -7.96 15.70
N LEU A 680 -33.00 -8.13 16.33
CA LEU A 680 -34.05 -7.11 16.43
C LEU A 680 -34.30 -6.68 17.87
N GLY A 681 -33.58 -7.23 18.85
CA GLY A 681 -33.81 -6.90 20.24
C GLY A 681 -33.11 -7.82 21.21
N VAL A 682 -33.10 -7.40 22.48
CA VAL A 682 -32.53 -8.10 23.61
C VAL A 682 -33.52 -8.08 24.78
N CYS A 683 -33.66 -9.23 25.46
CA CYS A 683 -34.43 -9.38 26.68
C CYS A 683 -33.52 -9.96 27.77
N LEU A 684 -33.32 -9.20 28.84
CA LEU A 684 -32.47 -9.57 29.97
C LEU A 684 -33.33 -9.91 31.19
N GLY A 685 -33.26 -11.16 31.65
CA GLY A 685 -33.99 -11.69 32.80
C GLY A 685 -33.28 -11.46 34.15
N PRO A 686 -33.95 -11.77 35.27
CA PRO A 686 -33.36 -11.68 36.60
C PRO A 686 -32.34 -12.82 36.82
N GLY A 687 -31.07 -12.58 36.48
CA GLY A 687 -29.97 -13.54 36.64
C GLY A 687 -29.07 -13.59 35.41
N THR A 688 -28.69 -14.80 34.98
CA THR A 688 -27.91 -15.03 33.75
C THR A 688 -28.77 -15.30 32.51
N GLU A 689 -30.10 -15.32 32.67
CA GLU A 689 -31.05 -15.53 31.58
C GLU A 689 -31.01 -14.34 30.61
N ALA A 690 -30.53 -14.57 29.39
CA ALA A 690 -30.47 -13.56 28.34
C ALA A 690 -30.96 -14.13 27.01
N TYR A 691 -31.82 -13.37 26.35
CA TYR A 691 -32.41 -13.73 25.07
C TYR A 691 -32.16 -12.64 24.04
N VAL A 692 -31.92 -13.06 22.81
CA VAL A 692 -31.88 -12.19 21.63
C VAL A 692 -33.06 -12.50 20.73
N LEU A 693 -33.61 -11.46 20.10
CA LEU A 693 -34.67 -11.61 19.11
C LEU A 693 -34.05 -11.78 17.73
N VAL A 694 -34.07 -13.01 17.22
CA VAL A 694 -33.43 -13.38 15.96
C VAL A 694 -34.44 -13.29 14.83
N LEU A 695 -34.01 -12.70 13.71
CA LEU A 695 -34.69 -12.72 12.43
C LEU A 695 -33.80 -13.48 11.43
N ASP A 696 -34.26 -14.66 11.05
CA ASP A 696 -33.54 -15.58 10.17
C ASP A 696 -33.98 -15.38 8.70
N PRO A 697 -33.08 -15.01 7.77
CA PRO A 697 -33.42 -14.79 6.36
C PRO A 697 -33.60 -16.09 5.54
N HIS A 698 -33.38 -17.27 6.12
CA HIS A 698 -33.37 -18.54 5.38
C HIS A 698 -34.75 -19.07 4.98
N CYS A 699 -35.83 -18.37 5.36
CA CYS A 699 -37.19 -18.73 4.96
C CYS A 699 -37.30 -18.79 3.42
N TRP A 700 -37.80 -19.92 2.90
CA TRP A 700 -38.06 -20.12 1.48
C TRP A 700 -39.55 -20.33 1.23
N GLY A 701 -40.10 -19.60 0.26
CA GLY A 701 -41.51 -19.63 -0.10
C GLY A 701 -42.18 -18.27 0.07
N ALA A 702 -43.50 -18.23 0.02
CA ALA A 702 -44.30 -17.03 0.20
C ALA A 702 -45.00 -17.07 1.57
N PRO A 703 -44.34 -16.63 2.66
CA PRO A 703 -44.99 -16.56 3.97
C PRO A 703 -46.17 -15.60 3.89
N LYS A 704 -47.34 -16.02 4.37
CA LYS A 704 -48.58 -15.24 4.19
C LYS A 704 -48.82 -14.22 5.28
N ASN A 705 -48.24 -14.43 6.46
CA ASN A 705 -48.41 -13.58 7.62
C ASN A 705 -47.28 -13.81 8.65
N PRO A 706 -47.06 -12.86 9.58
CA PRO A 706 -46.06 -13.00 10.63
C PRO A 706 -46.22 -14.26 11.51
N SER A 707 -47.47 -14.69 11.79
CA SER A 707 -47.72 -15.85 12.66
C SER A 707 -47.18 -17.16 12.08
N GLU A 708 -47.18 -17.33 10.75
CA GLU A 708 -46.56 -18.48 10.08
C GLU A 708 -45.03 -18.48 10.27
N LEU A 709 -44.38 -17.32 10.16
CA LEU A 709 -42.94 -17.18 10.36
C LEU A 709 -42.53 -17.46 11.81
N GLN A 710 -43.33 -16.92 12.75
CA GLN A 710 -43.14 -17.11 14.18
C GLN A 710 -43.30 -18.59 14.58
N ALA A 711 -44.35 -19.25 14.10
CA ALA A 711 -44.60 -20.66 14.38
C ALA A 711 -43.53 -21.60 13.77
N ALA A 712 -42.95 -21.21 12.63
CA ALA A 712 -41.87 -21.94 11.98
C ALA A 712 -40.48 -21.63 12.55
N GLY A 713 -40.35 -20.67 13.48
CA GLY A 713 -39.10 -20.32 14.13
C GLY A 713 -38.17 -19.40 13.32
N TRP A 714 -38.64 -18.81 12.21
CA TRP A 714 -37.86 -17.87 11.40
C TRP A 714 -37.70 -16.50 12.05
N VAL A 715 -38.59 -16.16 12.99
CA VAL A 715 -38.45 -15.00 13.87
C VAL A 715 -38.85 -15.39 15.28
N GLY A 716 -37.99 -15.13 16.26
CA GLY A 716 -38.26 -15.56 17.62
C GLY A 716 -37.17 -15.22 18.62
N TRP A 717 -37.54 -15.25 19.89
CA TRP A 717 -36.61 -15.13 21.01
C TRP A 717 -35.81 -16.42 21.16
N GLN A 718 -34.49 -16.29 21.16
CA GLN A 718 -33.56 -17.40 21.38
C GLN A 718 -32.67 -17.08 22.57
N GLU A 719 -32.36 -18.09 23.40
CA GLU A 719 -31.40 -17.92 24.49
C GLU A 719 -30.01 -17.71 23.87
N VAL A 720 -29.24 -16.75 24.39
CA VAL A 720 -27.94 -16.36 23.81
C VAL A 720 -26.99 -17.56 23.69
N SER A 721 -26.99 -18.45 24.68
CA SER A 721 -26.21 -19.70 24.71
C SER A 721 -26.55 -20.69 23.59
N THR A 722 -27.75 -20.57 23.02
CA THR A 722 -28.26 -21.44 21.94
C THR A 722 -28.23 -20.75 20.57
N ALA A 723 -28.28 -19.42 20.55
CA ALA A 723 -28.31 -18.63 19.32
C ALA A 723 -26.93 -18.50 18.66
N PHE A 724 -25.85 -18.74 19.41
CA PHE A 724 -24.47 -18.54 18.99
C PHE A 724 -23.57 -19.69 19.46
N ASP A 725 -22.71 -20.18 18.57
CA ASP A 725 -21.68 -21.15 18.89
C ASP A 725 -20.64 -20.50 19.82
N PRO A 726 -20.40 -21.05 21.03
CA PRO A 726 -19.48 -20.47 22.01
C PRO A 726 -18.02 -20.42 21.53
N HIS A 727 -17.67 -21.15 20.47
CA HIS A 727 -16.33 -21.23 19.90
C HIS A 727 -16.16 -20.45 18.58
N SER A 728 -17.24 -19.95 17.97
CA SER A 728 -17.21 -19.11 16.78
C SER A 728 -16.94 -17.65 17.14
N PHE A 729 -16.28 -16.89 16.28
CA PHE A 729 -16.28 -15.42 16.41
C PHE A 729 -17.49 -14.84 15.66
N TYR A 730 -17.92 -13.66 16.06
CA TYR A 730 -19.02 -12.95 15.40
C TYR A 730 -18.63 -11.51 15.08
N ASN A 731 -18.97 -11.08 13.87
CA ASN A 731 -19.02 -9.66 13.54
C ASN A 731 -20.47 -9.19 13.59
N LEU A 732 -20.67 -7.96 14.07
CA LEU A 732 -21.94 -7.28 14.12
C LEU A 732 -21.84 -5.99 13.30
N CYS A 733 -22.82 -5.74 12.43
CA CYS A 733 -23.03 -4.43 11.80
C CYS A 733 -24.25 -3.79 12.46
N MET A 734 -24.02 -2.83 13.36
CA MET A 734 -25.04 -2.15 14.14
C MET A 734 -25.50 -0.89 13.42
N THR A 735 -26.78 -0.80 13.04
CA THR A 735 -27.29 0.34 12.25
C THR A 735 -27.88 1.47 13.11
N SER A 736 -27.54 2.72 12.82
CA SER A 736 -28.16 3.91 13.43
C SER A 736 -28.57 4.94 12.38
N CYS A 737 -29.48 5.86 12.73
CA CYS A 737 -29.86 6.96 11.84
C CYS A 737 -28.69 7.92 11.59
N ASN A 738 -28.61 8.50 10.39
CA ASN A 738 -27.60 9.49 10.04
C ASN A 738 -27.91 10.81 10.77
N SER A 739 -26.95 11.32 11.54
CA SER A 739 -27.11 12.45 12.46
C SER A 739 -27.29 13.82 11.77
N GLU A 740 -27.27 13.90 10.45
CA GLU A 740 -27.33 15.18 9.74
C GLU A 740 -28.71 15.54 9.13
N GLU A 741 -29.66 14.60 8.93
CA GLU A 741 -30.97 14.96 8.33
C GLU A 741 -32.22 14.23 8.85
N GLN A 742 -32.13 13.26 9.76
CA GLN A 742 -33.32 12.55 10.27
C GLN A 742 -33.42 12.59 11.79
N THR A 743 -34.18 13.56 12.33
CA THR A 743 -34.83 13.38 13.63
C THR A 743 -35.83 12.24 13.50
N CYS A 744 -35.49 11.05 14.03
CA CYS A 744 -36.50 10.02 14.28
C CYS A 744 -37.51 10.58 15.27
N ALA A 745 -38.69 10.93 14.80
CA ALA A 745 -39.84 11.13 15.66
C ALA A 745 -40.15 9.78 16.32
N LEU A 746 -39.94 9.71 17.63
CA LEU A 746 -40.43 8.64 18.48
C LEU A 746 -41.95 8.83 18.61
N ASP A 747 -42.73 8.11 17.80
CA ASP A 747 -44.16 7.87 18.04
C ASP A 747 -44.41 6.37 18.25
#